data_AF-A0A5E4I8Y4-F1
#
_entry.id   AF-A0A5E4I8Y4-F1
#
_cell.length_a   1.000
_cell.length_b   1.000
_cell.length_c   1.000
_cell.angle_alpha   90.00
_cell.angle_beta   90.00
_cell.angle_gamma   90.00
#
_symmetry.space_group_name_H-M   'P 1'
#
loop_
_entity.id
_entity.type
_entity.pdbx_description
1 polymer ?
#
loop_
_entity_poly.entity_id
_entity_poly.type
_entity_poly.pdbx_seq_one_letter_code
_entity_poly.pdbx_strand_id
1 'polypeptide(L)'
;MKKIIPVFVIGVLVLSGLGAATFTPTISFKLSISMKNESTSVLFSSQPTQIEKDGFVEIEMNGATTQLLEQNKPVLPIYVKTYQIPFGSTNIQVTCSPHDIDTMTLIKEVIPTRIAPLSETIEQTVYVKDYSVYGSAAFYPDSWSSYDLGAGRNENDQQVTFVKVVCYPVRYSPLNNQVDYAGGFEISVKYTAPTTPPKTLDTSYDMVVIAPSDFQSSLQPLIDEKNTKGVKTTFKSVGDILNEYSGYDPPEQVKYFIKYAYDTWGIKYVMFVGGLKSHIYANDKDTSSAGYTDWWVPVRYVNMPMVDGTVADEGCISDLYYGCLYNATGGFDTWDSSGDGIYANWGKAGSKRDYIDMYPEVYIARLPCTTVSEVNVVVNKILTYESTGPAAKPWYNTFIGIGGKTFANYSGKPDGEYCCDLAYNYMKNVIPDLKQIKCYSTNRDTGGLTPTPKDITKSITQGAGFVDFEGHGSAYAWNTIWFDGSYPVDWCGGVNVYYFPLINNQDKLPVVVVGGCHNGIYNITFLGTLLDKSEGNGRYFCAVPSPMCFSWGLVVKSHGGAIASTGDTGFGQSDVNNPNTLSAGLEVNFFWEIGNNSVTNLANAHSQAITKYINEHTIHQSDAFCITNWQLFGDPSLKLGGYSS
;
A
#
# COMPACT_ATOMS: atom_id res chain seq x y z
N MET A 1 -2.12 38.38 -65.75
CA MET A 1 -2.50 39.53 -64.90
C MET A 1 -1.83 39.35 -63.56
N LYS A 2 -1.03 40.36 -63.19
CA LYS A 2 -0.43 40.77 -61.90
C LYS A 2 -0.21 39.71 -60.80
N LYS A 3 0.92 39.62 -60.10
CA LYS A 3 2.37 39.93 -60.25
C LYS A 3 2.93 39.74 -58.82
N ILE A 4 4.10 39.12 -58.75
CA ILE A 4 4.89 38.76 -57.56
C ILE A 4 5.54 40.02 -56.93
N ILE A 5 5.88 39.99 -55.63
CA ILE A 5 7.24 40.26 -55.05
C ILE A 5 7.17 40.79 -53.59
N PRO A 6 8.00 40.23 -52.67
CA PRO A 6 8.21 40.70 -51.29
C PRO A 6 9.25 41.82 -51.22
N VAL A 7 9.19 42.68 -50.20
CA VAL A 7 10.18 43.77 -50.01
C VAL A 7 10.88 43.63 -48.66
N PHE A 8 12.18 43.34 -48.75
CA PHE A 8 13.22 43.64 -47.77
C PHE A 8 13.50 45.16 -47.79
N VAL A 9 13.75 45.77 -46.63
CA VAL A 9 14.45 47.06 -46.55
C VAL A 9 15.62 46.95 -45.57
N ILE A 10 16.81 47.22 -46.12
CA ILE A 10 18.07 47.50 -45.45
C ILE A 10 18.13 49.01 -45.15
N GLY A 11 18.69 49.39 -44.01
CA GLY A 11 19.13 50.76 -43.71
C GLY A 11 19.97 50.77 -42.43
N VAL A 12 21.26 50.44 -42.51
CA VAL A 12 22.41 51.39 -42.56
C VAL A 12 22.63 52.15 -41.25
N LEU A 13 23.78 51.83 -40.63
CA LEU A 13 24.44 52.55 -39.54
C LEU A 13 24.63 54.04 -39.86
N VAL A 14 24.43 54.89 -38.85
CA VAL A 14 25.20 56.12 -38.67
C VAL A 14 25.82 56.11 -37.28
N LEU A 15 27.16 56.11 -37.26
CA LEU A 15 28.04 56.30 -36.12
C LEU A 15 28.12 57.79 -35.75
N SER A 16 27.93 58.09 -34.47
CA SER A 16 28.48 59.27 -33.77
C SER A 16 28.21 59.08 -32.28
N GLY A 17 29.14 59.13 -31.33
CA GLY A 17 30.57 59.37 -31.28
C GLY A 17 31.05 58.96 -29.88
N LEU A 18 32.38 58.92 -29.70
CA LEU A 18 33.07 58.44 -28.51
C LEU A 18 32.68 59.14 -27.19
N GLY A 19 32.67 58.37 -26.10
CA GLY A 19 32.75 58.87 -24.72
C GLY A 19 32.69 57.71 -23.71
N ALA A 20 33.76 57.52 -22.95
CA ALA A 20 34.05 56.34 -22.13
C ALA A 20 33.21 56.20 -20.84
N ALA A 21 33.40 55.03 -20.20
CA ALA A 21 32.93 54.56 -18.88
C ALA A 21 31.57 53.85 -18.83
N THR A 22 31.54 52.58 -19.24
CA THR A 22 30.46 51.66 -18.83
C THR A 22 30.79 51.08 -17.46
N PHE A 23 30.11 51.60 -16.43
CA PHE A 23 29.80 50.85 -15.23
C PHE A 23 29.07 49.57 -15.65
N THR A 24 29.60 48.40 -15.32
CA THR A 24 28.82 47.16 -15.32
C THR A 24 27.75 47.29 -14.24
N PRO A 25 26.46 47.40 -14.58
CA PRO A 25 25.43 47.25 -13.57
C PRO A 25 25.44 45.77 -13.19
N THR A 26 25.69 45.50 -11.92
CA THR A 26 25.40 44.20 -11.33
C THR A 26 23.91 43.98 -11.52
N ILE A 27 23.52 43.23 -12.55
CA ILE A 27 22.14 42.75 -12.70
C ILE A 27 21.97 41.72 -11.59
N SER A 28 21.53 42.19 -10.44
CA SER A 28 20.89 41.36 -9.43
C SER A 28 19.65 40.79 -10.10
N PHE A 29 19.74 39.57 -10.62
CA PHE A 29 18.57 38.73 -10.86
C PHE A 29 17.90 38.52 -9.50
N LYS A 30 16.97 39.41 -9.14
CA LYS A 30 15.93 39.06 -8.16
C LYS A 30 15.14 37.94 -8.83
N LEU A 31 15.41 36.69 -8.46
CA LEU A 31 14.48 35.61 -8.74
C LEU A 31 13.16 36.03 -8.10
N SER A 32 12.18 36.41 -8.92
CA SER A 32 10.82 36.65 -8.44
C SER A 32 10.28 35.30 -7.97
N ILE A 33 10.18 35.14 -6.66
CA ILE A 33 9.46 34.03 -6.03
C ILE A 33 7.99 34.19 -6.44
N SER A 34 7.59 33.55 -7.53
CA SER A 34 6.22 33.60 -8.03
C SER A 34 5.41 32.57 -7.28
N MET A 35 4.44 33.01 -6.46
CA MET A 35 3.40 32.10 -5.98
C MET A 35 2.64 31.53 -7.18
N LYS A 36 2.47 30.21 -7.19
CA LYS A 36 1.60 29.49 -8.11
C LYS A 36 0.24 29.26 -7.47
N ASN A 37 -0.78 29.08 -8.29
CA ASN A 37 -2.14 28.77 -7.86
C ASN A 37 -2.74 27.73 -8.79
N GLU A 38 -3.23 26.64 -8.21
CA GLU A 38 -4.07 25.66 -8.86
C GLU A 38 -5.48 25.76 -8.26
N SER A 39 -6.51 25.68 -9.09
CA SER A 39 -7.89 25.84 -8.60
C SER A 39 -8.83 24.89 -9.33
N THR A 40 -9.84 24.41 -8.61
CA THR A 40 -10.85 23.49 -9.14
C THR A 40 -12.19 23.84 -8.51
N SER A 41 -13.21 23.94 -9.36
CA SER A 41 -14.60 24.06 -8.93
C SER A 41 -15.25 22.69 -9.06
N VAL A 42 -16.02 22.30 -8.05
CA VAL A 42 -16.73 21.02 -7.98
C VAL A 42 -18.19 21.32 -7.74
N LEU A 43 -19.07 20.68 -8.50
CA LEU A 43 -20.52 20.82 -8.38
C LEU A 43 -21.15 19.45 -8.16
N PHE A 44 -22.08 19.37 -7.23
CA PHE A 44 -22.91 18.19 -6.98
C PHE A 44 -24.28 18.43 -7.60
N SER A 45 -24.67 17.55 -8.52
CA SER A 45 -25.78 17.79 -9.44
C SER A 45 -27.17 17.76 -8.79
N SER A 46 -27.26 17.37 -7.52
CA SER A 46 -28.52 17.20 -6.79
C SER A 46 -28.31 17.26 -5.28
N GLN A 47 -29.41 17.53 -4.55
CA GLN A 47 -29.48 17.25 -3.12
C GLN A 47 -29.12 15.79 -2.82
N PRO A 48 -28.56 15.49 -1.64
CA PRO A 48 -28.27 14.12 -1.22
C PRO A 48 -29.56 13.28 -1.15
N THR A 49 -29.43 11.99 -1.43
CA THR A 49 -30.52 11.01 -1.30
C THR A 49 -30.32 10.17 -0.05
N GLN A 50 -31.41 9.85 0.65
CA GLN A 50 -31.40 8.95 1.80
C GLN A 50 -32.11 7.64 1.44
N ILE A 51 -31.46 6.51 1.73
CA ILE A 51 -31.97 5.17 1.43
C ILE A 51 -32.07 4.40 2.75
N GLU A 52 -33.24 3.86 3.06
CA GLU A 52 -33.40 3.05 4.27
C GLU A 52 -32.65 1.72 4.14
N LYS A 53 -31.79 1.43 5.11
CA LYS A 53 -31.03 0.17 5.19
C LYS A 53 -30.84 -0.23 6.65
N ASP A 54 -31.20 -1.47 6.97
CA ASP A 54 -30.99 -2.09 8.29
C ASP A 54 -31.45 -1.24 9.51
N GLY A 55 -32.51 -0.45 9.36
CA GLY A 55 -33.00 0.43 10.43
C GLY A 55 -32.31 1.80 10.52
N PHE A 56 -31.40 2.10 9.60
CA PHE A 56 -30.71 3.38 9.42
C PHE A 56 -31.03 4.00 8.06
N VAL A 57 -30.37 5.12 7.74
CA VAL A 57 -30.27 5.63 6.37
C VAL A 57 -28.82 5.62 5.86
N GLU A 58 -28.65 5.20 4.62
CA GLU A 58 -27.46 5.52 3.82
C GLU A 58 -27.68 6.84 3.09
N ILE A 59 -26.66 7.70 3.11
CA ILE A 59 -26.69 8.98 2.39
C ILE A 59 -25.81 8.85 1.15
N GLU A 60 -26.38 9.13 -0.01
CA GLU A 60 -25.68 9.17 -1.28
C GLU A 60 -25.68 10.58 -1.86
N MET A 61 -24.61 10.93 -2.58
CA MET A 61 -24.49 12.21 -3.25
C MET A 61 -23.80 12.04 -4.60
N ASN A 62 -24.50 12.42 -5.68
CA ASN A 62 -23.95 12.36 -7.02
C ASN A 62 -22.77 13.33 -7.15
N GLY A 63 -21.62 12.82 -7.58
CA GLY A 63 -20.36 13.55 -7.65
C GLY A 63 -19.42 13.30 -6.48
N ALA A 64 -19.86 12.59 -5.42
CA ALA A 64 -18.94 12.07 -4.41
C ALA A 64 -17.99 11.04 -5.03
N THR A 65 -16.73 11.03 -4.59
CA THR A 65 -15.69 10.11 -5.10
C THR A 65 -15.53 8.87 -4.23
N THR A 66 -15.85 8.97 -2.94
CA THR A 66 -15.77 7.86 -1.98
C THR A 66 -16.63 8.18 -0.75
N GLN A 67 -16.49 7.40 0.32
CA GLN A 67 -17.17 7.58 1.59
C GLN A 67 -16.16 7.86 2.72
N LEU A 68 -16.59 8.63 3.72
CA LEU A 68 -15.89 8.78 5.00
C LEU A 68 -16.17 7.55 5.84
N LEU A 69 -15.15 6.74 6.08
CA LEU A 69 -15.21 5.50 6.84
C LEU A 69 -14.36 5.65 8.09
N GLU A 70 -15.03 5.77 9.25
CA GLU A 70 -14.39 5.79 10.56
C GLU A 70 -15.15 4.84 11.48
N GLN A 71 -14.43 4.01 12.23
CA GLN A 71 -15.03 2.94 13.02
C GLN A 71 -16.18 3.45 13.91
N ASN A 72 -17.37 2.83 13.77
CA ASN A 72 -18.60 3.15 14.49
C ASN A 72 -19.17 4.57 14.28
N LYS A 73 -18.62 5.36 13.35
CA LYS A 73 -19.10 6.70 13.00
C LYS A 73 -19.95 6.69 11.73
N PRO A 74 -20.81 7.71 11.52
CA PRO A 74 -21.69 7.81 10.35
C PRO A 74 -20.94 7.68 9.02
N VAL A 75 -21.44 6.84 8.10
CA VAL A 75 -20.95 6.75 6.72
C VAL A 75 -21.51 7.93 5.93
N LEU A 76 -20.62 8.80 5.43
CA LEU A 76 -21.01 10.01 4.68
C LEU A 76 -20.30 10.09 3.34
N PRO A 77 -20.97 10.55 2.26
CA PRO A 77 -20.33 10.74 0.98
C PRO A 77 -19.33 11.90 1.04
N ILE A 78 -18.13 11.69 0.49
CA ILE A 78 -17.08 12.70 0.42
C ILE A 78 -16.53 12.86 -0.99
N TYR A 79 -15.89 14.01 -1.23
CA TYR A 79 -15.17 14.28 -2.45
C TYR A 79 -13.69 14.50 -2.13
N VAL A 80 -12.82 13.72 -2.77
CA VAL A 80 -11.37 13.78 -2.57
C VAL A 80 -10.71 14.23 -3.87
N LYS A 81 -9.87 15.26 -3.77
CA LYS A 81 -9.04 15.74 -4.88
C LYS A 81 -7.60 15.88 -4.44
N THR A 82 -6.73 15.13 -5.10
CA THR A 82 -5.29 15.23 -4.89
C THR A 82 -4.63 16.04 -6.00
N TYR A 83 -3.85 17.05 -5.61
CA TYR A 83 -2.98 17.83 -6.47
C TYR A 83 -1.54 17.32 -6.33
N GLN A 84 -0.80 17.32 -7.43
CA GLN A 84 0.63 17.00 -7.45
C GLN A 84 1.41 18.27 -7.76
N ILE A 85 2.15 18.78 -6.78
CA ILE A 85 2.99 19.97 -6.95
C ILE A 85 4.47 19.57 -6.93
N PRO A 86 5.38 20.41 -7.46
CA PRO A 86 6.81 20.10 -7.44
C PRO A 86 7.30 19.82 -6.01
N PHE A 87 8.04 18.72 -5.82
CA PHE A 87 8.63 18.36 -4.53
C PHE A 87 9.49 19.50 -3.96
N GLY A 88 9.40 19.73 -2.65
CA GLY A 88 10.09 20.84 -1.98
C GLY A 88 9.40 22.21 -2.16
N SER A 89 8.15 22.23 -2.63
CA SER A 89 7.33 23.44 -2.59
C SER A 89 7.07 23.89 -1.16
N THR A 90 7.03 25.21 -0.94
CA THR A 90 6.86 25.83 0.39
C THR A 90 5.67 26.79 0.38
N ASN A 91 5.28 27.29 1.56
CA ASN A 91 4.13 28.20 1.73
C ASN A 91 2.84 27.65 1.10
N ILE A 92 2.60 26.35 1.25
CA ILE A 92 1.42 25.69 0.72
C ILE A 92 0.20 26.17 1.52
N GLN A 93 -0.76 26.77 0.82
CA GLN A 93 -2.01 27.28 1.37
C GLN A 93 -3.16 26.62 0.61
N VAL A 94 -4.02 25.91 1.33
CA VAL A 94 -5.23 25.30 0.80
C VAL A 94 -6.43 26.10 1.29
N THR A 95 -7.24 26.58 0.36
CA THR A 95 -8.55 27.19 0.66
C THR A 95 -9.62 26.36 -0.04
N CYS A 96 -10.62 25.93 0.71
CA CYS A 96 -11.77 25.20 0.18
C CYS A 96 -13.04 25.85 0.72
N SER A 97 -13.88 26.38 -0.18
CA SER A 97 -15.07 27.17 0.17
C SER A 97 -16.33 26.47 -0.35
N PRO A 98 -17.24 26.01 0.54
CA PRO A 98 -18.53 25.48 0.13
C PRO A 98 -19.44 26.61 -0.39
N HIS A 99 -20.36 26.28 -1.28
CA HIS A 99 -21.45 27.15 -1.71
C HIS A 99 -22.75 26.35 -1.87
N ASP A 100 -23.86 27.07 -2.05
CA ASP A 100 -25.20 26.50 -2.17
C ASP A 100 -25.53 25.54 -1.02
N ILE A 101 -25.34 26.03 0.21
CA ILE A 101 -25.57 25.26 1.44
C ILE A 101 -27.07 25.25 1.77
N ASP A 102 -27.60 24.06 2.01
CA ASP A 102 -28.98 23.85 2.45
C ASP A 102 -29.04 22.70 3.47
N THR A 103 -30.20 22.48 4.08
CA THR A 103 -30.42 21.48 5.13
C THR A 103 -31.48 20.49 4.72
N MET A 104 -31.27 19.22 5.08
CA MET A 104 -32.21 18.12 4.85
C MET A 104 -32.47 17.36 6.14
N THR A 105 -33.75 17.17 6.48
CA THR A 105 -34.14 16.31 7.61
C THR A 105 -34.07 14.84 7.21
N LEU A 106 -33.55 14.00 8.10
CA LEU A 106 -33.45 12.57 7.91
C LEU A 106 -34.65 11.84 8.48
N ILE A 107 -34.97 10.68 7.90
CA ILE A 107 -36.04 9.80 8.41
C ILE A 107 -35.56 8.92 9.56
N LYS A 108 -34.25 8.61 9.62
CA LYS A 108 -33.57 7.83 10.67
C LYS A 108 -32.12 8.31 10.80
N GLU A 109 -31.43 7.81 11.83
CA GLU A 109 -30.00 8.05 11.98
C GLU A 109 -29.21 7.49 10.79
N VAL A 110 -28.11 8.16 10.43
CA VAL A 110 -27.19 7.68 9.39
C VAL A 110 -26.52 6.39 9.84
N ILE A 111 -26.33 5.43 8.93
CA ILE A 111 -25.71 4.14 9.21
C ILE A 111 -24.26 4.31 9.71
N PRO A 112 -23.82 3.61 10.77
CA PRO A 112 -22.43 3.65 11.19
C PRO A 112 -21.56 2.68 10.38
N THR A 113 -20.30 3.06 10.19
CA THR A 113 -19.25 2.23 9.57
C THR A 113 -18.98 0.99 10.42
N ARG A 114 -18.77 -0.16 9.78
CA ARG A 114 -18.40 -1.42 10.45
C ARG A 114 -17.08 -1.95 9.92
N ILE A 115 -15.97 -1.41 10.43
CA ILE A 115 -14.64 -1.96 10.16
C ILE A 115 -14.45 -3.19 11.06
N ALA A 116 -14.13 -4.32 10.44
CA ALA A 116 -13.87 -5.57 11.12
C ALA A 116 -12.50 -6.12 10.71
N PRO A 117 -11.72 -6.68 11.65
CA PRO A 117 -10.53 -7.46 11.32
C PRO A 117 -10.88 -8.72 10.53
N LEU A 118 -10.04 -9.11 9.57
CA LEU A 118 -10.14 -10.39 8.84
C LEU A 118 -9.84 -11.60 9.74
N SER A 119 -9.70 -11.43 11.06
CA SER A 119 -9.63 -12.48 12.07
C SER A 119 -10.98 -12.68 12.77
N GLU A 120 -11.77 -11.63 12.86
CA GLU A 120 -13.10 -11.63 13.46
C GLU A 120 -14.16 -11.65 12.37
N THR A 121 -15.13 -12.53 12.52
CA THR A 121 -16.45 -12.29 11.94
C THR A 121 -17.42 -12.38 13.09
N ILE A 122 -17.68 -11.24 13.72
CA ILE A 122 -18.84 -11.13 14.57
C ILE A 122 -20.04 -11.20 13.62
N GLU A 123 -20.98 -12.14 13.83
CA GLU A 123 -22.37 -11.95 13.42
C GLU A 123 -22.97 -10.78 14.24
N GLN A 124 -22.35 -9.60 14.23
CA GLN A 124 -22.98 -8.41 14.75
C GLN A 124 -23.92 -7.91 13.67
N THR A 125 -25.09 -8.55 13.67
CA THR A 125 -26.34 -7.96 13.19
C THR A 125 -26.62 -6.60 13.85
N VAL A 126 -25.89 -6.24 14.91
CA VAL A 126 -26.05 -4.99 15.64
C VAL A 126 -24.97 -3.99 15.23
N TYR A 127 -25.40 -2.87 14.68
CA TYR A 127 -24.57 -1.69 14.44
C TYR A 127 -24.14 -1.06 15.78
N VAL A 128 -22.85 -0.80 15.93
CA VAL A 128 -22.30 -0.06 17.08
C VAL A 128 -22.16 1.41 16.70
N LYS A 129 -22.62 2.30 17.59
CA LYS A 129 -22.56 3.75 17.41
C LYS A 129 -21.51 4.36 18.33
N ASP A 130 -20.63 5.18 17.78
CA ASP A 130 -19.78 6.05 18.58
C ASP A 130 -20.64 7.13 19.26
N TYR A 131 -20.87 6.97 20.56
CA TYR A 131 -21.69 7.89 21.34
C TYR A 131 -21.13 9.32 21.40
N SER A 132 -19.82 9.51 21.16
CA SER A 132 -19.24 10.86 21.07
C SER A 132 -19.75 11.62 19.84
N VAL A 133 -20.16 10.90 18.79
CA VAL A 133 -20.78 11.47 17.58
C VAL A 133 -22.30 11.39 17.67
N TYR A 134 -22.87 10.20 17.78
CA TYR A 134 -24.33 10.00 17.76
C TYR A 134 -25.06 10.64 18.95
N GLY A 135 -24.37 10.84 20.07
CA GLY A 135 -24.89 11.54 21.25
C GLY A 135 -24.78 13.07 21.17
N SER A 136 -24.37 13.63 20.03
CA SER A 136 -24.10 15.07 19.86
C SER A 136 -25.05 15.74 18.85
N ALA A 137 -25.31 17.03 19.08
CA ALA A 137 -25.97 17.91 18.10
C ALA A 137 -24.96 18.63 17.20
N ALA A 138 -23.66 18.52 17.48
CA ALA A 138 -22.61 19.07 16.62
C ALA A 138 -22.58 18.33 15.28
N PHE A 139 -22.12 19.02 14.24
CA PHE A 139 -21.94 18.42 12.92
C PHE A 139 -20.74 17.47 12.92
N TYR A 140 -20.91 16.34 12.23
CA TYR A 140 -19.86 15.41 11.86
C TYR A 140 -19.82 15.26 10.33
N PRO A 141 -18.67 15.51 9.69
CA PRO A 141 -17.53 16.26 10.22
C PRO A 141 -17.91 17.69 10.66
N ASP A 142 -17.13 18.28 11.53
CA ASP A 142 -17.39 19.64 12.06
C ASP A 142 -16.99 20.75 11.07
N SER A 143 -16.10 20.42 10.14
CA SER A 143 -15.58 21.28 9.08
C SER A 143 -16.12 20.87 7.72
N TRP A 144 -16.07 21.80 6.76
CA TRP A 144 -16.50 21.56 5.37
C TRP A 144 -15.40 20.92 4.51
N SER A 145 -14.17 20.96 4.98
CA SER A 145 -13.03 20.36 4.27
C SER A 145 -11.84 20.16 5.21
N SER A 146 -10.95 19.26 4.82
CA SER A 146 -9.62 19.09 5.40
C SER A 146 -8.60 18.94 4.27
N TYR A 147 -7.31 18.96 4.61
CA TYR A 147 -6.27 18.61 3.67
C TYR A 147 -5.10 17.92 4.36
N ASP A 148 -4.46 17.02 3.63
CA ASP A 148 -3.24 16.32 4.02
C ASP A 148 -2.13 16.62 3.00
N LEU A 149 -0.89 16.60 3.48
CA LEU A 149 0.29 16.76 2.66
C LEU A 149 1.17 15.51 2.78
N GLY A 150 1.76 15.08 1.68
CA GLY A 150 2.76 14.01 1.67
C GLY A 150 3.79 14.20 0.56
N ALA A 151 4.92 13.49 0.64
CA ALA A 151 5.89 13.42 -0.44
C ALA A 151 6.09 11.98 -0.90
N GLY A 152 6.24 11.77 -2.20
CA GLY A 152 6.49 10.43 -2.74
C GLY A 152 6.62 10.43 -4.25
N ARG A 153 6.60 9.23 -4.83
CA ARG A 153 6.58 9.06 -6.29
C ARG A 153 5.16 8.97 -6.82
N ASN A 154 4.89 9.68 -7.92
CA ASN A 154 3.63 9.58 -8.65
C ASN A 154 3.62 8.41 -9.66
N GLU A 155 2.52 8.27 -10.38
CA GLU A 155 2.31 7.23 -11.40
C GLU A 155 3.34 7.27 -12.55
N ASN A 156 3.97 8.43 -12.76
CA ASN A 156 5.02 8.65 -13.76
C ASN A 156 6.44 8.47 -13.20
N ASP A 157 6.57 7.92 -11.99
CA ASP A 157 7.85 7.69 -11.29
C ASP A 157 8.63 9.01 -11.03
N GLN A 158 7.89 10.10 -10.80
CA GLN A 158 8.44 11.41 -10.46
C GLN A 158 8.18 11.73 -8.99
N GLN A 159 9.20 12.27 -8.31
CA GLN A 159 9.03 12.75 -6.95
C GLN A 159 8.19 14.03 -6.94
N VAL A 160 7.11 14.03 -6.15
CA VAL A 160 6.16 15.15 -6.02
C VAL A 160 5.79 15.37 -4.57
N THR A 161 5.23 16.54 -4.27
CA THR A 161 4.45 16.76 -3.04
C THR A 161 2.97 16.59 -3.39
N PHE A 162 2.30 15.68 -2.70
CA PHE A 162 0.86 15.48 -2.79
C PHE A 162 0.15 16.46 -1.87
N VAL A 163 -0.89 17.13 -2.39
CA VAL A 163 -1.82 17.95 -1.61
C VAL A 163 -3.21 17.34 -1.79
N LYS A 164 -3.64 16.53 -0.81
CA LYS A 164 -4.94 15.88 -0.83
C LYS A 164 -5.94 16.76 -0.12
N VAL A 165 -6.94 17.25 -0.84
CA VAL A 165 -8.04 18.04 -0.30
C VAL A 165 -9.28 17.16 -0.21
N VAL A 166 -9.85 17.06 0.99
CA VAL A 166 -11.09 16.34 1.25
C VAL A 166 -12.19 17.36 1.47
N CYS A 167 -13.23 17.30 0.66
CA CYS A 167 -14.45 18.09 0.83
C CYS A 167 -15.52 17.21 1.47
N TYR A 168 -16.23 17.76 2.45
CA TYR A 168 -17.32 17.11 3.16
C TYR A 168 -18.65 17.71 2.69
N PRO A 169 -19.19 17.27 1.53
CA PRO A 169 -20.38 17.87 0.95
C PRO A 169 -21.64 17.60 1.76
N VAL A 170 -21.60 16.63 2.67
CA VAL A 170 -22.66 16.33 3.64
C VAL A 170 -22.04 16.31 5.04
N ARG A 171 -22.65 17.04 5.98
CA ARG A 171 -22.30 17.03 7.41
C ARG A 171 -23.55 16.70 8.22
N TYR A 172 -23.43 15.72 9.10
CA TYR A 172 -24.56 15.16 9.84
C TYR A 172 -24.62 15.67 11.27
N SER A 173 -25.79 16.11 11.73
CA SER A 173 -26.08 16.47 13.12
C SER A 173 -27.00 15.40 13.73
N PRO A 174 -26.45 14.43 14.50
CA PRO A 174 -27.21 13.25 14.92
C PRO A 174 -28.43 13.52 15.79
N LEU A 175 -28.29 14.30 16.88
CA LEU A 175 -29.42 14.58 17.78
C LEU A 175 -30.54 15.40 17.12
N ASN A 176 -30.21 16.19 16.10
CA ASN A 176 -31.20 16.96 15.33
C ASN A 176 -31.77 16.16 14.16
N ASN A 177 -31.23 14.96 13.89
CA ASN A 177 -31.59 14.10 12.78
C ASN A 177 -31.65 14.85 11.44
N GLN A 178 -30.63 15.65 11.16
CA GLN A 178 -30.53 16.45 9.94
C GLN A 178 -29.11 16.43 9.38
N VAL A 179 -28.99 16.69 8.08
CA VAL A 179 -27.71 16.98 7.43
C VAL A 179 -27.72 18.39 6.86
N ASP A 180 -26.59 19.06 6.95
CA ASP A 180 -26.28 20.18 6.08
C ASP A 180 -25.55 19.63 4.86
N TYR A 181 -25.87 20.13 3.68
CA TYR A 181 -25.19 19.75 2.45
C TYR A 181 -24.82 20.97 1.60
N ALA A 182 -23.73 20.86 0.84
CA ALA A 182 -23.24 21.90 -0.07
C ALA A 182 -23.46 21.48 -1.52
N GLY A 183 -23.96 22.39 -2.36
CA GLY A 183 -24.12 22.16 -3.80
C GLY A 183 -22.79 22.16 -4.57
N GLY A 184 -21.72 22.67 -3.98
CA GLY A 184 -20.39 22.63 -4.58
C GLY A 184 -19.28 23.23 -3.71
N PHE A 185 -18.05 23.14 -4.20
CA PHE A 185 -16.85 23.69 -3.57
C PHE A 185 -15.96 24.43 -4.57
N GLU A 186 -15.35 25.52 -4.10
CA GLU A 186 -14.22 26.17 -4.76
C GLU A 186 -12.93 25.83 -4.01
N ILE A 187 -12.04 25.09 -4.66
CA ILE A 187 -10.75 24.66 -4.11
C ILE A 187 -9.64 25.48 -4.76
N SER A 188 -8.73 26.02 -3.95
CA SER A 188 -7.51 26.70 -4.40
C SER A 188 -6.31 26.24 -3.58
N VAL A 189 -5.27 25.80 -4.28
CA VAL A 189 -3.97 25.40 -3.72
C VAL A 189 -2.94 26.41 -4.21
N LYS A 190 -2.44 27.23 -3.29
CA LYS A 190 -1.37 28.20 -3.56
C LYS A 190 -0.07 27.70 -2.96
N TYR A 191 1.02 27.85 -3.69
CA TYR A 191 2.33 27.41 -3.22
C TYR A 191 3.47 28.20 -3.86
N THR A 192 4.61 28.18 -3.19
CA THR A 192 5.88 28.66 -3.73
C THR A 192 6.67 27.47 -4.27
N ALA A 193 6.84 27.41 -5.58
CA ALA A 193 7.65 26.37 -6.22
C ALA A 193 9.13 26.46 -5.76
N PRO A 194 9.84 25.33 -5.66
CA PRO A 194 11.26 25.33 -5.35
C PRO A 194 12.04 26.11 -6.42
N THR A 195 13.01 26.90 -5.98
CA THR A 195 13.91 27.68 -6.86
C THR A 195 15.23 26.97 -7.13
N THR A 196 15.54 25.95 -6.34
CA THR A 196 16.73 25.13 -6.49
C THR A 196 16.52 24.17 -7.67
N PRO A 197 17.41 24.16 -8.67
CA PRO A 197 17.35 23.16 -9.73
C PRO A 197 17.47 21.74 -9.12
N PRO A 198 16.84 20.72 -9.74
CA PRO A 198 16.98 19.34 -9.29
C PRO A 198 18.45 18.98 -9.16
N LYS A 199 18.81 18.32 -8.06
CA LYS A 199 20.18 17.85 -7.84
C LYS A 199 20.58 16.93 -9.00
N THR A 200 21.78 17.12 -9.55
CA THR A 200 22.33 16.17 -10.51
C THR A 200 22.61 14.87 -9.79
N LEU A 201 21.89 13.82 -10.16
CA LEU A 201 22.08 12.48 -9.62
C LEU A 201 23.23 11.79 -10.37
N ASP A 202 24.06 11.08 -9.63
CA ASP A 202 24.99 10.10 -10.18
C ASP A 202 24.18 8.85 -10.50
N THR A 203 23.58 8.74 -11.69
CA THR A 203 22.68 7.63 -12.10
C THR A 203 23.43 6.30 -12.33
N SER A 204 24.31 5.97 -11.39
CA SER A 204 25.18 4.80 -11.35
C SER A 204 24.41 3.55 -10.95
N TYR A 205 23.34 3.66 -10.13
CA TYR A 205 22.55 2.52 -9.67
C TYR A 205 21.04 2.81 -9.67
N ASP A 206 20.26 1.81 -10.10
CA ASP A 206 18.80 1.78 -10.00
C ASP A 206 18.34 1.00 -8.76
N MET A 207 19.12 0.01 -8.34
CA MET A 207 18.81 -0.88 -7.22
C MET A 207 20.00 -1.07 -6.27
N VAL A 208 19.71 -1.14 -4.97
CA VAL A 208 20.65 -1.65 -3.97
C VAL A 208 20.09 -2.90 -3.29
N VAL A 209 20.93 -3.92 -3.18
CA VAL A 209 20.68 -5.12 -2.39
C VAL A 209 21.34 -4.95 -1.02
N ILE A 210 20.54 -4.97 0.05
CA ILE A 210 21.00 -4.84 1.43
C ILE A 210 20.84 -6.18 2.14
N ALA A 211 21.96 -6.78 2.57
CA ALA A 211 22.01 -8.10 3.18
C ALA A 211 23.22 -8.23 4.13
N PRO A 212 23.34 -9.28 4.96
CA PRO A 212 24.61 -9.60 5.62
C PRO A 212 25.67 -10.02 4.59
N SER A 213 26.94 -9.75 4.87
CA SER A 213 28.06 -10.12 3.99
C SER A 213 28.10 -11.61 3.66
N ASP A 214 27.66 -12.45 4.59
CA ASP A 214 27.55 -13.91 4.44
C ASP A 214 26.66 -14.34 3.26
N PHE A 215 25.74 -13.47 2.81
CA PHE A 215 24.84 -13.76 1.68
C PHE A 215 25.35 -13.22 0.34
N GLN A 216 26.41 -12.40 0.34
CA GLN A 216 26.87 -11.69 -0.85
C GLN A 216 27.20 -12.62 -2.03
N SER A 217 27.94 -13.71 -1.78
CA SER A 217 28.34 -14.64 -2.84
C SER A 217 27.16 -15.33 -3.51
N SER A 218 26.11 -15.62 -2.74
CA SER A 218 24.87 -16.23 -3.26
C SER A 218 23.98 -15.23 -4.00
N LEU A 219 24.13 -13.93 -3.70
CA LEU A 219 23.39 -12.85 -4.37
C LEU A 219 24.06 -12.37 -5.65
N GLN A 220 25.37 -12.57 -5.79
CA GLN A 220 26.13 -12.08 -6.95
C GLN A 220 25.54 -12.51 -8.31
N PRO A 221 25.09 -13.75 -8.53
CA PRO A 221 24.48 -14.14 -9.81
C PRO A 221 23.22 -13.33 -10.16
N LEU A 222 22.40 -12.99 -9.16
CA LEU A 222 21.21 -12.15 -9.37
C LEU A 222 21.63 -10.71 -9.70
N ILE A 223 22.59 -10.16 -8.96
CA ILE A 223 23.12 -8.81 -9.20
C ILE A 223 23.69 -8.70 -10.61
N ASP A 224 24.47 -9.68 -11.04
CA ASP A 224 25.06 -9.72 -12.37
C ASP A 224 23.97 -9.76 -13.45
N GLU A 225 22.97 -10.64 -13.30
CA GLU A 225 21.86 -10.72 -14.25
C GLU A 225 21.04 -9.43 -14.31
N LYS A 226 20.75 -8.78 -13.18
CA LYS A 226 20.05 -7.49 -13.17
C LYS A 226 20.82 -6.42 -13.94
N ASN A 227 22.13 -6.39 -13.78
CA ASN A 227 23.00 -5.51 -14.56
C ASN A 227 22.95 -5.84 -16.06
N THR A 228 22.89 -7.12 -16.46
CA THR A 228 22.72 -7.48 -17.90
C THR A 228 21.36 -7.05 -18.46
N LYS A 229 20.31 -7.00 -17.63
CA LYS A 229 18.97 -6.51 -18.00
C LYS A 229 18.80 -5.00 -17.89
N GLY A 230 19.85 -4.26 -17.54
CA GLY A 230 19.83 -2.80 -17.45
C GLY A 230 19.22 -2.24 -16.17
N VAL A 231 19.03 -3.06 -15.14
CA VAL A 231 18.74 -2.60 -13.77
C VAL A 231 20.07 -2.53 -13.03
N LYS A 232 20.69 -1.35 -13.00
CA LYS A 232 22.03 -1.18 -12.42
C LYS A 232 21.99 -1.47 -10.93
N THR A 233 22.59 -2.57 -10.52
CA THR A 233 22.42 -3.13 -9.19
C THR A 233 23.74 -3.20 -8.45
N THR A 234 23.74 -2.76 -7.20
CA THR A 234 24.89 -2.87 -6.28
C THR A 234 24.53 -3.57 -4.98
N PHE A 235 25.55 -4.09 -4.29
CA PHE A 235 25.43 -4.70 -2.97
C PHE A 235 25.93 -3.74 -1.88
N LYS A 236 25.22 -3.69 -0.75
CA LYS A 236 25.71 -3.06 0.46
C LYS A 236 25.47 -3.97 1.65
N SER A 237 26.51 -4.25 2.45
CA SER A 237 26.34 -5.06 3.64
C SER A 237 25.68 -4.26 4.76
N VAL A 238 24.84 -4.92 5.57
CA VAL A 238 24.27 -4.31 6.78
C VAL A 238 25.38 -3.86 7.73
N GLY A 239 26.42 -4.67 7.91
CA GLY A 239 27.55 -4.33 8.78
C GLY A 239 28.24 -3.02 8.38
N ASP A 240 28.46 -2.80 7.07
CA ASP A 240 29.05 -1.56 6.58
C ASP A 240 28.13 -0.36 6.83
N ILE A 241 26.81 -0.52 6.61
CA ILE A 241 25.83 0.53 6.87
C ILE A 241 25.87 0.96 8.34
N LEU A 242 25.84 -0.01 9.27
CA LEU A 242 25.84 0.28 10.71
C LEU A 242 27.15 0.91 11.19
N ASN A 243 28.25 0.72 10.46
CA ASN A 243 29.55 1.35 10.75
C ASN A 243 29.67 2.76 10.13
N GLU A 244 29.06 3.01 8.97
CA GLU A 244 29.25 4.24 8.19
C GLU A 244 28.18 5.31 8.45
N TYR A 245 26.97 4.91 8.82
CA TYR A 245 25.84 5.81 9.00
C TYR A 245 25.50 5.96 10.48
N SER A 246 25.14 7.18 10.89
CA SER A 246 24.62 7.45 12.23
C SER A 246 23.10 7.54 12.18
N GLY A 247 22.45 7.15 13.27
CA GLY A 247 21.00 7.19 13.48
C GLY A 247 20.70 6.87 14.94
N TYR A 248 19.46 7.07 15.37
CA TYR A 248 18.99 6.76 16.71
C TYR A 248 19.12 5.26 17.02
N ASP A 249 18.79 4.41 16.05
CA ASP A 249 18.89 2.95 16.13
C ASP A 249 19.27 2.33 14.75
N PRO A 250 19.57 1.01 14.70
CA PRO A 250 19.98 0.35 13.46
C PRO A 250 19.00 0.47 12.27
N PRO A 251 17.67 0.36 12.43
CA PRO A 251 16.75 0.66 11.34
C PRO A 251 16.89 2.10 10.81
N GLU A 252 17.06 3.11 11.67
CA GLU A 252 17.26 4.48 11.20
C GLU A 252 18.59 4.65 10.46
N GLN A 253 19.67 3.99 10.90
CA GLN A 253 20.96 3.96 10.17
C GLN A 253 20.78 3.40 8.74
N VAL A 254 20.01 2.32 8.60
CA VAL A 254 19.67 1.73 7.29
C VAL A 254 18.85 2.71 6.44
N LYS A 255 17.86 3.38 7.04
CA LYS A 255 17.05 4.38 6.34
C LYS A 255 17.89 5.58 5.87
N TYR A 256 18.86 6.05 6.66
CA TYR A 256 19.80 7.09 6.24
C TYR A 256 20.69 6.65 5.08
N PHE A 257 21.15 5.40 5.05
CA PHE A 257 21.86 4.87 3.88
C PHE A 257 20.97 4.88 2.63
N ILE A 258 19.73 4.39 2.74
CA ILE A 258 18.78 4.38 1.61
C ILE A 258 18.54 5.81 1.12
N LYS A 259 18.36 6.77 2.04
CA LYS A 259 18.25 8.19 1.70
C LYS A 259 19.47 8.71 0.95
N TYR A 260 20.68 8.39 1.41
CA TYR A 260 21.91 8.76 0.71
C TYR A 260 21.97 8.18 -0.71
N ALA A 261 21.65 6.89 -0.86
CA ALA A 261 21.63 6.20 -2.14
C ALA A 261 20.58 6.81 -3.07
N TYR A 262 19.41 7.19 -2.55
CA TYR A 262 18.38 7.90 -3.31
C TYR A 262 18.87 9.27 -3.79
N ASP A 263 19.39 10.08 -2.86
CA ASP A 263 19.80 11.47 -3.13
C ASP A 263 21.06 11.61 -3.98
N THR A 264 21.87 10.56 -4.02
CA THR A 264 23.19 10.58 -4.66
C THR A 264 23.19 9.71 -5.89
N TRP A 265 22.70 8.46 -5.79
CA TRP A 265 22.71 7.51 -6.89
C TRP A 265 21.43 7.52 -7.73
N GLY A 266 20.33 8.04 -7.18
CA GLY A 266 19.03 8.02 -7.85
C GLY A 266 18.36 6.64 -7.86
N ILE A 267 18.66 5.78 -6.86
CA ILE A 267 18.03 4.46 -6.78
C ILE A 267 16.51 4.55 -6.74
N LYS A 268 15.87 3.54 -7.31
CA LYS A 268 14.42 3.34 -7.28
C LYS A 268 14.01 2.14 -6.43
N TYR A 269 14.90 1.14 -6.32
CA TYR A 269 14.61 -0.13 -5.67
C TYR A 269 15.58 -0.42 -4.52
N VAL A 270 15.04 -0.96 -3.43
CA VAL A 270 15.83 -1.57 -2.35
C VAL A 270 15.31 -2.98 -2.13
N MET A 271 16.22 -3.95 -2.27
CA MET A 271 15.93 -5.34 -1.96
C MET A 271 16.61 -5.73 -0.66
N PHE A 272 15.82 -6.00 0.37
CA PHE A 272 16.33 -6.59 1.61
C PHE A 272 16.44 -8.10 1.46
N VAL A 273 17.60 -8.66 1.79
CA VAL A 273 17.79 -10.12 1.85
C VAL A 273 18.26 -10.49 3.25
N GLY A 274 17.32 -10.93 4.07
CA GLY A 274 17.55 -11.26 5.47
C GLY A 274 16.29 -11.14 6.31
N GLY A 275 15.97 -12.22 7.03
CA GLY A 275 14.94 -12.27 8.06
C GLY A 275 15.53 -12.42 9.45
N LEU A 276 14.84 -13.16 10.31
CA LEU A 276 15.40 -13.63 11.58
C LEU A 276 16.59 -14.57 11.32
N LYS A 277 17.56 -14.58 12.25
CA LYS A 277 18.77 -15.42 12.17
C LYS A 277 18.52 -16.90 12.45
N SER A 278 17.31 -17.25 12.90
CA SER A 278 16.96 -18.60 13.34
C SER A 278 15.48 -18.90 13.11
N HIS A 279 15.21 -20.03 12.46
CA HIS A 279 13.85 -20.57 12.34
C HIS A 279 13.33 -21.20 13.64
N ILE A 280 14.22 -21.53 14.59
CA ILE A 280 13.84 -22.26 15.80
C ILE A 280 13.31 -21.29 16.85
N TYR A 281 14.10 -20.25 17.15
CA TYR A 281 13.80 -19.22 18.13
C TYR A 281 14.67 -18.00 17.87
N ALA A 282 14.08 -16.82 18.08
CA ALA A 282 14.71 -15.53 18.02
C ALA A 282 13.92 -14.55 18.90
N ASN A 283 14.61 -13.59 19.50
CA ASN A 283 13.99 -12.41 20.09
C ASN A 283 13.82 -11.35 18.99
N ASP A 284 12.59 -11.17 18.52
CA ASP A 284 12.33 -10.37 17.34
C ASP A 284 12.29 -8.85 17.60
N LYS A 285 12.14 -8.43 18.85
CA LYS A 285 12.12 -7.02 19.28
C LYS A 285 13.26 -6.71 20.24
N ASP A 286 14.09 -5.74 19.89
CA ASP A 286 15.08 -5.12 20.78
C ASP A 286 14.49 -3.92 21.53
N THR A 287 13.52 -3.23 20.91
CA THR A 287 12.72 -2.16 21.52
C THR A 287 11.25 -2.34 21.16
N SER A 288 10.36 -1.46 21.64
CA SER A 288 8.95 -1.46 21.19
C SER A 288 8.78 -1.19 19.69
N SER A 289 9.79 -0.63 19.05
CA SER A 289 9.73 -0.12 17.69
C SER A 289 10.83 -0.67 16.79
N ALA A 290 11.69 -1.59 17.24
CA ALA A 290 12.82 -2.07 16.44
C ALA A 290 13.22 -3.51 16.75
N GLY A 291 13.71 -4.21 15.74
CA GLY A 291 14.43 -5.48 15.85
C GLY A 291 15.71 -5.45 15.00
N TYR A 292 16.83 -5.86 15.58
CA TYR A 292 18.15 -5.83 14.93
C TYR A 292 19.15 -6.88 15.47
N THR A 293 19.04 -7.32 16.72
CA THR A 293 20.02 -8.27 17.30
C THR A 293 19.89 -9.66 16.68
N ASP A 294 18.69 -10.23 16.67
CA ASP A 294 18.42 -11.54 16.06
C ASP A 294 17.95 -11.45 14.59
N TRP A 295 18.16 -10.30 13.96
CA TRP A 295 17.82 -10.04 12.56
C TRP A 295 19.08 -9.94 11.69
N TRP A 296 19.01 -10.50 10.48
CA TRP A 296 20.05 -10.31 9.46
C TRP A 296 20.02 -8.90 8.88
N VAL A 297 18.81 -8.34 8.74
CA VAL A 297 18.56 -6.98 8.27
C VAL A 297 17.56 -6.35 9.24
N PRO A 298 17.88 -5.21 9.90
CA PRO A 298 17.02 -4.58 10.88
C PRO A 298 15.59 -4.31 10.37
N VAL A 299 14.65 -4.22 11.30
CA VAL A 299 13.22 -4.03 11.04
C VAL A 299 12.63 -2.96 11.96
N ARG A 300 11.57 -2.30 11.49
CA ARG A 300 10.81 -1.27 12.21
C ARG A 300 9.44 -1.81 12.58
N TYR A 301 9.03 -1.60 13.82
CA TYR A 301 7.65 -1.84 14.27
C TYR A 301 6.92 -0.51 14.45
N VAL A 302 5.73 -0.40 13.86
CA VAL A 302 4.82 0.75 14.09
C VAL A 302 4.02 0.53 15.36
N ASN A 303 3.53 1.61 15.97
CA ASN A 303 2.84 1.56 17.27
C ASN A 303 1.40 2.07 17.12
N MET A 304 0.58 1.28 16.42
CA MET A 304 -0.82 1.61 16.12
C MET A 304 -1.71 0.49 16.67
N PRO A 305 -2.02 0.49 17.98
CA PRO A 305 -2.70 -0.64 18.59
C PRO A 305 -4.10 -0.82 18.02
N MET A 306 -4.40 -2.01 17.52
CA MET A 306 -5.71 -2.43 17.03
C MET A 306 -6.32 -3.43 18.00
N VAL A 307 -7.63 -3.37 18.22
CA VAL A 307 -8.33 -4.27 19.14
C VAL A 307 -9.37 -5.07 18.38
N ASP A 308 -9.37 -6.37 18.64
CA ASP A 308 -10.25 -7.39 18.08
C ASP A 308 -10.85 -8.18 19.27
N GLY A 309 -12.00 -7.71 19.76
CA GLY A 309 -12.63 -8.25 20.96
C GLY A 309 -11.74 -8.11 22.21
N THR A 310 -11.15 -9.23 22.66
CA THR A 310 -10.16 -9.27 23.76
C THR A 310 -8.71 -9.34 23.29
N VAL A 311 -8.49 -9.50 22.00
CA VAL A 311 -7.15 -9.57 21.39
C VAL A 311 -6.72 -8.16 21.02
N ALA A 312 -5.44 -7.85 21.23
CA ALA A 312 -4.87 -6.61 20.72
C ALA A 312 -3.65 -6.93 19.87
N ASP A 313 -3.58 -6.32 18.68
CA ASP A 313 -2.32 -6.16 17.98
C ASP A 313 -1.71 -4.85 18.47
N GLU A 314 -0.59 -4.93 19.18
CA GLU A 314 0.09 -3.76 19.74
C GLU A 314 0.76 -2.89 18.67
N GLY A 315 0.86 -3.41 17.44
CA GLY A 315 1.55 -2.81 16.32
C GLY A 315 2.31 -3.84 15.49
N CYS A 316 2.44 -3.57 14.19
CA CYS A 316 2.97 -4.50 13.21
C CYS A 316 4.39 -4.13 12.74
N ILE A 317 5.05 -5.06 12.06
CA ILE A 317 6.34 -4.85 11.42
C ILE A 317 6.11 -4.21 10.04
N SER A 318 6.86 -3.16 9.70
CA SER A 318 6.62 -2.39 8.47
C SER A 318 7.91 -2.05 7.74
N ASP A 319 8.11 -2.66 6.57
CA ASP A 319 9.19 -2.27 5.65
C ASP A 319 8.87 -0.98 4.88
N LEU A 320 7.60 -0.54 4.85
CA LEU A 320 7.22 0.75 4.26
C LEU A 320 7.98 1.92 4.91
N TYR A 321 8.37 1.77 6.18
CA TYR A 321 9.26 2.69 6.88
C TYR A 321 10.51 3.06 6.06
N TYR A 322 11.11 2.10 5.36
CA TYR A 322 12.32 2.33 4.57
C TYR A 322 12.03 3.00 3.21
N GLY A 323 10.78 2.93 2.74
CA GLY A 323 10.35 3.51 1.48
C GLY A 323 9.97 4.99 1.58
N CYS A 324 9.44 5.42 2.73
CA CYS A 324 9.05 6.82 3.01
C CYS A 324 10.25 7.60 3.56
N LEU A 325 10.99 8.28 2.71
CA LEU A 325 12.22 9.00 3.05
C LEU A 325 11.98 10.45 3.45
N TYR A 326 10.94 11.06 2.88
CA TYR A 326 10.68 12.49 3.01
C TYR A 326 9.26 12.77 3.48
N ASN A 327 9.11 13.79 4.31
CA ASN A 327 7.81 14.40 4.53
C ASN A 327 7.51 15.42 3.44
N ALA A 328 6.29 15.93 3.41
CA ALA A 328 5.82 16.90 2.41
C ALA A 328 6.68 18.18 2.25
N THR A 329 7.44 18.57 3.27
CA THR A 329 8.32 19.76 3.24
C THR A 329 9.72 19.47 2.71
N GLY A 330 10.02 18.20 2.40
CA GLY A 330 11.34 17.70 2.01
C GLY A 330 12.29 17.44 3.19
N GLY A 331 11.78 17.47 4.43
CA GLY A 331 12.51 17.01 5.60
C GLY A 331 12.55 15.48 5.66
N PHE A 332 13.55 14.91 6.37
CA PHE A 332 13.61 13.47 6.60
C PHE A 332 12.40 12.99 7.40
N ASP A 333 11.70 11.98 6.90
CA ASP A 333 10.56 11.39 7.60
C ASP A 333 11.05 10.33 8.59
N THR A 334 11.19 10.68 9.86
CA THR A 334 11.73 9.78 10.89
C THR A 334 10.73 8.68 11.28
N TRP A 335 9.44 8.87 11.02
CA TRP A 335 8.31 8.18 11.67
C TRP A 335 8.28 8.33 13.19
N ASP A 336 9.11 9.19 13.79
CA ASP A 336 9.06 9.61 15.19
C ASP A 336 9.09 11.13 15.20
N SER A 337 7.99 11.72 14.75
CA SER A 337 7.79 13.17 14.71
C SER A 337 7.70 13.78 16.12
N SER A 338 7.39 12.95 17.12
CA SER A 338 7.29 13.36 18.51
C SER A 338 8.63 13.37 19.25
N GLY A 339 9.61 12.59 18.76
CA GLY A 339 10.96 12.44 19.31
C GLY A 339 11.00 11.62 20.60
N ASP A 340 10.01 10.74 20.84
CA ASP A 340 9.91 9.94 22.06
C ASP A 340 10.45 8.50 21.92
N GLY A 341 10.95 8.14 20.73
CA GLY A 341 11.50 6.83 20.42
C GLY A 341 10.44 5.75 20.14
N ILE A 342 9.15 6.11 20.10
CA ILE A 342 8.04 5.22 19.77
C ILE A 342 7.54 5.53 18.37
N TYR A 343 8.02 4.77 17.40
CA TYR A 343 7.81 5.08 16.00
C TYR A 343 6.40 4.76 15.52
N ALA A 344 5.89 5.66 14.67
CA ALA A 344 4.59 5.65 14.05
C ALA A 344 3.49 5.44 15.09
N ASN A 345 3.59 6.16 16.21
CA ASN A 345 2.62 6.03 17.27
C ASN A 345 1.29 6.67 16.85
N TRP A 346 0.23 5.87 16.82
CA TRP A 346 -1.12 6.35 16.60
C TRP A 346 -2.05 5.61 17.55
N GLY A 347 -2.29 6.20 18.72
CA GLY A 347 -3.22 5.67 19.71
C GLY A 347 -2.61 4.81 20.82
N LYS A 348 -1.27 4.61 20.87
CA LYS A 348 -0.63 3.95 22.03
C LYS A 348 -0.67 4.86 23.25
N ALA A 349 -1.26 4.35 24.33
CA ALA A 349 -1.35 5.07 25.59
C ALA A 349 0.04 5.38 26.17
N GLY A 350 0.22 6.61 26.63
CA GLY A 350 1.47 7.06 27.27
C GLY A 350 2.53 7.64 26.32
N SER A 351 2.28 7.62 25.00
CA SER A 351 3.17 8.18 23.96
C SER A 351 2.45 9.22 23.12
N LYS A 352 3.19 10.11 22.46
CA LYS A 352 2.60 11.18 21.63
C LYS A 352 2.28 10.68 20.23
N ARG A 353 1.18 11.14 19.64
CA ARG A 353 0.82 10.78 18.25
C ARG A 353 1.87 11.30 17.28
N ASP A 354 2.28 10.44 16.36
CA ASP A 354 3.13 10.81 15.22
C ASP A 354 2.33 11.20 13.98
N TYR A 355 3.00 11.98 13.13
CA TYR A 355 2.53 12.32 11.80
C TYR A 355 3.45 11.67 10.78
N ILE A 356 2.90 10.74 9.99
CA ILE A 356 3.56 10.04 8.88
C ILE A 356 2.68 10.16 7.65
N ASP A 357 3.27 10.30 6.47
CA ASP A 357 2.49 10.47 5.23
C ASP A 357 2.28 9.16 4.45
N MET A 358 3.15 8.17 4.66
CA MET A 358 3.11 6.81 4.08
C MET A 358 3.23 6.75 2.56
N TYR A 359 3.67 7.82 1.92
CA TYR A 359 3.94 7.83 0.48
C TYR A 359 5.38 7.35 0.23
N PRO A 360 5.60 6.22 -0.46
CA PRO A 360 6.95 5.73 -0.69
C PRO A 360 7.68 6.52 -1.78
N GLU A 361 8.90 6.97 -1.49
CA GLU A 361 9.87 7.43 -2.49
C GLU A 361 10.68 6.30 -3.10
N VAL A 362 10.83 5.17 -2.43
CA VAL A 362 11.64 4.05 -2.89
C VAL A 362 10.83 2.77 -2.82
N TYR A 363 10.92 1.96 -3.87
CA TYR A 363 10.24 0.69 -3.96
C TYR A 363 10.98 -0.36 -3.12
N ILE A 364 10.33 -0.84 -2.06
CA ILE A 364 10.90 -1.80 -1.10
C ILE A 364 10.27 -3.18 -1.31
N ALA A 365 11.09 -4.23 -1.22
CA ALA A 365 10.63 -5.60 -1.00
C ALA A 365 11.67 -6.38 -0.18
N ARG A 366 11.21 -7.44 0.49
CA ARG A 366 12.07 -8.28 1.33
C ARG A 366 12.03 -9.75 0.94
N LEU A 367 13.19 -10.38 0.96
CA LEU A 367 13.38 -11.83 0.97
C LEU A 367 13.90 -12.20 2.38
N PRO A 368 13.05 -12.57 3.34
CA PRO A 368 13.44 -12.80 4.73
C PRO A 368 14.16 -14.15 4.93
N CYS A 369 15.20 -14.40 4.12
CA CYS A 369 16.06 -15.57 4.23
C CYS A 369 16.77 -15.60 5.59
N THR A 370 16.72 -16.77 6.22
CA THR A 370 17.47 -17.11 7.42
C THR A 370 18.81 -17.74 7.07
N THR A 371 18.91 -18.47 5.94
CA THR A 371 20.12 -19.21 5.54
C THR A 371 20.55 -18.94 4.10
N VAL A 372 21.83 -19.18 3.81
CA VAL A 372 22.41 -19.14 2.45
C VAL A 372 21.68 -20.09 1.48
N SER A 373 21.18 -21.23 1.97
CA SER A 373 20.42 -22.19 1.15
C SER A 373 19.12 -21.58 0.65
N GLU A 374 18.41 -20.84 1.50
CA GLU A 374 17.18 -20.14 1.10
C GLU A 374 17.47 -19.02 0.10
N VAL A 375 18.58 -18.28 0.29
CA VAL A 375 19.03 -17.27 -0.69
C VAL A 375 19.23 -17.89 -2.06
N ASN A 376 19.94 -19.02 -2.14
CA ASN A 376 20.15 -19.73 -3.40
C ASN A 376 18.82 -20.19 -4.04
N VAL A 377 17.85 -20.65 -3.24
CA VAL A 377 16.53 -21.05 -3.74
C VAL A 377 15.81 -19.88 -4.40
N VAL A 378 15.71 -18.74 -3.72
CA VAL A 378 14.97 -17.59 -4.25
C VAL A 378 15.70 -16.93 -5.42
N VAL A 379 17.04 -16.82 -5.36
CA VAL A 379 17.86 -16.32 -6.48
C VAL A 379 17.64 -17.15 -7.74
N ASN A 380 17.70 -18.49 -7.63
CA ASN A 380 17.47 -19.37 -8.78
C ASN A 380 16.05 -19.23 -9.34
N LYS A 381 15.04 -19.08 -8.49
CA LYS A 381 13.65 -18.84 -8.94
C LYS A 381 13.54 -17.53 -9.73
N ILE A 382 14.15 -16.46 -9.24
CA ILE A 382 14.14 -15.14 -9.90
C ILE A 382 14.85 -15.22 -11.26
N LEU A 383 16.06 -15.79 -11.30
CA LEU A 383 16.82 -15.97 -12.55
C LEU A 383 16.02 -16.76 -13.59
N THR A 384 15.43 -17.89 -13.19
CA THR A 384 14.62 -18.72 -14.09
C THR A 384 13.37 -17.96 -14.56
N TYR A 385 12.65 -17.31 -13.63
CA TYR A 385 11.45 -16.55 -13.98
C TYR A 385 11.78 -15.41 -14.94
N GLU A 386 12.84 -14.65 -14.73
CA GLU A 386 13.15 -13.48 -15.55
C GLU A 386 13.85 -13.82 -16.88
N SER A 387 14.36 -15.03 -17.04
CA SER A 387 15.06 -15.48 -18.25
C SER A 387 14.22 -15.42 -19.54
N THR A 388 12.88 -15.41 -19.41
CA THR A 388 11.95 -15.41 -20.54
C THR A 388 10.73 -14.54 -20.25
N GLY A 389 10.13 -13.98 -21.30
CA GLY A 389 8.95 -13.13 -21.22
C GLY A 389 7.63 -13.90 -21.20
N PRO A 390 6.49 -13.19 -21.05
CA PRO A 390 5.16 -13.78 -20.96
C PRO A 390 4.81 -14.73 -22.11
N ALA A 391 5.24 -14.43 -23.34
CA ALA A 391 4.94 -15.23 -24.52
C ALA A 391 5.51 -16.67 -24.45
N ALA A 392 6.59 -16.88 -23.69
CA ALA A 392 7.19 -18.19 -23.47
C ALA A 392 6.54 -18.96 -22.29
N LYS A 393 5.54 -18.36 -21.63
CA LYS A 393 4.90 -18.88 -20.41
C LYS A 393 3.39 -19.06 -20.63
N PRO A 394 2.95 -20.19 -21.20
CA PRO A 394 1.52 -20.44 -21.45
C PRO A 394 0.63 -20.44 -20.20
N TRP A 395 1.22 -20.55 -19.01
CA TRP A 395 0.55 -20.50 -17.71
C TRP A 395 0.37 -19.07 -17.19
N TYR A 396 1.07 -18.08 -17.74
CA TYR A 396 1.06 -16.70 -17.25
C TYR A 396 -0.29 -16.00 -17.47
N ASN A 397 -1.05 -16.38 -18.51
CA ASN A 397 -2.40 -15.87 -18.76
C ASN A 397 -3.50 -16.55 -17.91
N THR A 398 -3.13 -17.12 -16.76
CA THR A 398 -4.08 -17.71 -15.82
C THR A 398 -4.07 -16.92 -14.51
N PHE A 399 -5.26 -16.51 -14.08
CA PHE A 399 -5.53 -15.86 -12.81
C PHE A 399 -6.37 -16.82 -11.95
N ILE A 400 -5.91 -17.14 -10.75
CA ILE A 400 -6.67 -17.99 -9.82
C ILE A 400 -7.25 -17.10 -8.73
N GLY A 401 -8.58 -17.01 -8.65
CA GLY A 401 -9.26 -16.40 -7.51
C GLY A 401 -9.65 -17.48 -6.49
N ILE A 402 -9.30 -17.28 -5.22
CA ILE A 402 -9.59 -18.18 -4.12
C ILE A 402 -10.34 -17.38 -3.06
N GLY A 403 -11.64 -17.59 -2.95
CA GLY A 403 -12.49 -16.76 -2.10
C GLY A 403 -13.78 -17.46 -1.70
N GLY A 404 -14.37 -16.97 -0.62
CA GLY A 404 -15.67 -17.38 -0.14
C GLY A 404 -16.36 -16.22 0.54
N LYS A 405 -17.14 -16.51 1.59
CA LYS A 405 -17.69 -15.48 2.45
C LYS A 405 -16.65 -15.15 3.53
N THR A 406 -16.07 -13.96 3.44
CA THR A 406 -15.22 -13.37 4.47
C THR A 406 -16.14 -12.86 5.57
N PHE A 407 -16.89 -11.78 5.34
CA PHE A 407 -17.86 -11.25 6.31
C PHE A 407 -19.31 -11.46 5.88
N ALA A 408 -19.61 -11.14 4.62
CA ALA A 408 -20.99 -11.05 4.16
C ALA A 408 -21.13 -11.28 2.64
N ASN A 409 -22.37 -11.25 2.17
CA ASN A 409 -22.63 -11.14 0.75
C ASN A 409 -22.63 -9.67 0.34
N TYR A 410 -21.89 -9.34 -0.71
CA TYR A 410 -21.86 -8.03 -1.34
C TYR A 410 -22.30 -8.13 -2.80
N SER A 411 -23.25 -7.30 -3.23
CA SER A 411 -23.80 -7.34 -4.59
C SER A 411 -24.26 -8.74 -5.04
N GLY A 412 -24.87 -9.51 -4.13
CA GLY A 412 -25.46 -10.83 -4.42
C GLY A 412 -24.47 -12.00 -4.48
N LYS A 413 -23.20 -11.80 -4.11
CA LYS A 413 -22.18 -12.84 -4.05
C LYS A 413 -21.39 -12.74 -2.74
N PRO A 414 -20.68 -13.80 -2.29
CA PRO A 414 -19.73 -13.67 -1.20
C PRO A 414 -18.69 -12.59 -1.50
N ASP A 415 -18.39 -11.75 -0.51
CA ASP A 415 -17.45 -10.63 -0.60
C ASP A 415 -16.04 -11.03 -1.05
N GLY A 416 -15.47 -12.13 -0.56
CA GLY A 416 -14.15 -12.59 -1.03
C GLY A 416 -14.16 -13.01 -2.51
N GLU A 417 -15.24 -13.65 -2.97
CA GLU A 417 -15.43 -13.95 -4.40
C GLU A 417 -15.63 -12.68 -5.24
N TYR A 418 -16.22 -11.62 -4.66
CA TYR A 418 -16.36 -10.31 -5.30
C TYR A 418 -14.99 -9.66 -5.56
N CYS A 419 -14.12 -9.59 -4.57
CA CYS A 419 -12.80 -8.98 -4.70
C CYS A 419 -11.93 -9.74 -5.72
N CYS A 420 -11.91 -11.07 -5.68
CA CYS A 420 -11.23 -11.88 -6.68
C CYS A 420 -11.73 -11.64 -8.12
N ASP A 421 -13.04 -11.48 -8.32
CA ASP A 421 -13.62 -11.14 -9.62
C ASP A 421 -13.20 -9.73 -10.07
N LEU A 422 -13.17 -8.78 -9.14
CA LEU A 422 -12.78 -7.39 -9.41
C LEU A 422 -11.30 -7.29 -9.84
N ALA A 423 -10.40 -7.92 -9.08
CA ALA A 423 -8.99 -8.04 -9.41
C ALA A 423 -8.74 -8.68 -10.79
N TYR A 424 -9.41 -9.80 -11.07
CA TYR A 424 -9.36 -10.45 -12.39
C TYR A 424 -9.79 -9.51 -13.51
N ASN A 425 -10.88 -8.76 -13.33
CA ASN A 425 -11.41 -7.86 -14.35
C ASN A 425 -10.44 -6.72 -14.68
N TYR A 426 -9.72 -6.17 -13.70
CA TYR A 426 -8.67 -5.19 -13.98
C TYR A 426 -7.54 -5.78 -14.82
N MET A 427 -7.08 -6.97 -14.46
CA MET A 427 -5.99 -7.63 -15.19
C MET A 427 -6.31 -7.93 -16.66
N LYS A 428 -7.58 -8.11 -17.02
CA LYS A 428 -8.00 -8.30 -18.42
C LYS A 428 -7.68 -7.11 -19.33
N ASN A 429 -7.54 -5.92 -18.76
CA ASN A 429 -7.24 -4.71 -19.54
C ASN A 429 -5.84 -4.77 -20.18
N VAL A 430 -4.89 -5.50 -19.57
CA VAL A 430 -3.53 -5.69 -20.09
C VAL A 430 -3.25 -7.11 -20.60
N ILE A 431 -4.03 -8.11 -20.16
CA ILE A 431 -3.95 -9.49 -20.66
C ILE A 431 -5.33 -9.88 -21.22
N PRO A 432 -5.65 -9.55 -22.50
CA PRO A 432 -6.99 -9.76 -23.06
C PRO A 432 -7.45 -11.22 -23.07
N ASP A 433 -6.53 -12.18 -23.16
CA ASP A 433 -6.78 -13.62 -23.17
C ASP A 433 -6.70 -14.27 -21.77
N LEU A 434 -6.69 -13.46 -20.70
CA LEU A 434 -6.60 -13.93 -19.32
C LEU A 434 -7.76 -14.87 -18.96
N LYS A 435 -7.42 -16.05 -18.46
CA LYS A 435 -8.37 -17.07 -17.98
C LYS A 435 -8.50 -16.99 -16.47
N GLN A 436 -9.72 -17.03 -15.97
CA GLN A 436 -9.99 -17.11 -14.54
C GLN A 436 -10.23 -18.56 -14.13
N ILE A 437 -9.51 -19.03 -13.12
CA ILE A 437 -9.83 -20.24 -12.36
C ILE A 437 -10.50 -19.77 -11.08
N LYS A 438 -11.75 -20.17 -10.88
CA LYS A 438 -12.56 -19.82 -9.71
C LYS A 438 -12.52 -20.96 -8.71
N CYS A 439 -11.72 -20.81 -7.67
CA CYS A 439 -11.67 -21.70 -6.52
C CYS A 439 -12.59 -21.12 -5.43
N TYR A 440 -13.90 -21.18 -5.69
CA TYR A 440 -14.92 -20.39 -5.00
C TYR A 440 -15.79 -21.24 -4.10
N SER A 441 -16.19 -20.68 -2.96
CA SER A 441 -17.06 -21.37 -2.01
C SER A 441 -18.42 -21.73 -2.63
N THR A 442 -18.95 -20.89 -3.52
CA THR A 442 -20.19 -21.11 -4.28
C THR A 442 -20.14 -22.32 -5.23
N ASN A 443 -18.95 -22.84 -5.54
CA ASN A 443 -18.80 -24.02 -6.39
C ASN A 443 -19.05 -25.35 -5.68
N ARG A 444 -19.27 -25.34 -4.35
CA ARG A 444 -19.45 -26.56 -3.54
C ARG A 444 -20.46 -27.54 -4.15
N ASP A 445 -21.58 -27.00 -4.60
CA ASP A 445 -22.74 -27.79 -5.02
C ASP A 445 -22.83 -27.94 -6.57
N THR A 446 -21.89 -27.34 -7.30
CA THR A 446 -21.83 -27.39 -8.78
C THR A 446 -20.74 -28.33 -9.31
N GLY A 447 -19.91 -28.88 -8.42
CA GLY A 447 -18.76 -29.74 -8.77
C GLY A 447 -17.55 -28.96 -9.29
N GLY A 448 -17.53 -27.63 -9.14
CA GLY A 448 -16.38 -26.79 -9.43
C GLY A 448 -15.28 -26.87 -8.37
N LEU A 449 -14.22 -26.08 -8.54
CA LEU A 449 -13.12 -25.99 -7.58
C LEU A 449 -13.56 -25.16 -6.37
N THR A 450 -13.26 -25.64 -5.16
CA THR A 450 -13.67 -25.04 -3.89
C THR A 450 -12.46 -24.63 -3.03
N PRO A 451 -12.60 -23.73 -2.02
CA PRO A 451 -11.49 -23.29 -1.16
C PRO A 451 -11.03 -24.35 -0.14
N THR A 452 -10.84 -25.59 -0.59
CA THR A 452 -10.34 -26.72 0.21
C THR A 452 -8.85 -26.94 -0.07
N PRO A 453 -8.09 -27.60 0.85
CA PRO A 453 -6.66 -27.81 0.65
C PRO A 453 -6.34 -28.53 -0.67
N LYS A 454 -7.17 -29.50 -1.04
CA LYS A 454 -7.01 -30.29 -2.27
C LYS A 454 -7.15 -29.43 -3.52
N ASP A 455 -8.20 -28.62 -3.61
CA ASP A 455 -8.50 -27.86 -4.82
C ASP A 455 -7.60 -26.63 -4.95
N ILE A 456 -7.24 -25.98 -3.84
CA ILE A 456 -6.25 -24.89 -3.82
C ILE A 456 -4.89 -25.40 -4.30
N THR A 457 -4.35 -26.46 -3.68
CA THR A 457 -3.03 -27.00 -4.06
C THR A 457 -3.02 -27.53 -5.49
N LYS A 458 -4.12 -28.17 -5.94
CA LYS A 458 -4.30 -28.61 -7.33
C LYS A 458 -4.28 -27.43 -8.30
N SER A 459 -5.03 -26.37 -8.02
CA SER A 459 -5.15 -25.20 -8.91
C SER A 459 -3.80 -24.51 -9.08
N ILE A 460 -3.09 -24.24 -7.98
CA ILE A 460 -1.76 -23.61 -8.04
C ILE A 460 -0.75 -24.53 -8.77
N THR A 461 -0.80 -25.84 -8.52
CA THR A 461 0.08 -26.83 -9.18
C THR A 461 -0.01 -26.83 -10.71
N GLN A 462 -1.18 -26.47 -11.27
CA GLN A 462 -1.34 -26.38 -12.73
C GLN A 462 -0.52 -25.24 -13.35
N GLY A 463 -0.24 -24.20 -12.55
CA GLY A 463 0.51 -23.01 -12.90
C GLY A 463 -0.39 -21.82 -13.23
N ALA A 464 -0.01 -20.65 -12.75
CA ALA A 464 -0.73 -19.39 -12.98
C ALA A 464 0.24 -18.20 -13.00
N GLY A 465 -0.15 -17.12 -13.66
CA GLY A 465 0.57 -15.84 -13.57
C GLY A 465 0.26 -15.12 -12.27
N PHE A 466 -0.98 -15.21 -11.82
CA PHE A 466 -1.49 -14.50 -10.66
C PHE A 466 -2.40 -15.40 -9.82
N VAL A 467 -2.31 -15.28 -8.50
CA VAL A 467 -3.23 -15.91 -7.54
C VAL A 467 -3.66 -14.85 -6.56
N ASP A 468 -4.94 -14.85 -6.24
CA ASP A 468 -5.56 -13.91 -5.32
C ASP A 468 -6.36 -14.69 -4.27
N PHE A 469 -6.03 -14.48 -3.01
CA PHE A 469 -6.70 -15.09 -1.86
C PHE A 469 -7.46 -14.01 -1.11
N GLU A 470 -8.77 -14.18 -0.91
CA GLU A 470 -9.63 -13.19 -0.26
C GLU A 470 -10.47 -13.84 0.84
N GLY A 471 -10.07 -13.65 2.11
CA GLY A 471 -10.61 -14.41 3.24
C GLY A 471 -9.95 -14.10 4.59
N HIS A 472 -9.82 -15.13 5.42
CA HIS A 472 -9.27 -15.06 6.78
C HIS A 472 -7.87 -15.67 6.84
N GLY A 473 -7.06 -15.17 7.77
CA GLY A 473 -5.65 -15.54 7.88
C GLY A 473 -5.17 -15.76 9.31
N SER A 474 -4.07 -16.48 9.41
CA SER A 474 -3.16 -16.54 10.55
C SER A 474 -1.73 -16.60 10.02
N ALA A 475 -0.72 -16.57 10.90
CA ALA A 475 0.67 -16.66 10.48
C ALA A 475 0.97 -17.86 9.57
N TYR A 476 0.31 -19.01 9.75
CA TYR A 476 0.62 -20.26 9.05
C TYR A 476 -0.47 -20.74 8.08
N ALA A 477 -1.66 -20.14 8.07
CA ALA A 477 -2.82 -20.65 7.37
C ALA A 477 -3.72 -19.55 6.82
N TRP A 478 -4.45 -19.89 5.77
CA TRP A 478 -5.48 -19.07 5.15
C TRP A 478 -6.76 -19.91 4.99
N ASN A 479 -7.95 -19.31 5.20
CA ASN A 479 -9.23 -19.99 5.06
C ASN A 479 -10.38 -19.02 4.75
N THR A 480 -11.56 -19.54 4.41
CA THR A 480 -12.78 -18.75 4.19
C THR A 480 -14.01 -19.55 4.61
N ILE A 481 -15.14 -18.88 4.83
CA ILE A 481 -16.43 -19.53 5.15
C ILE A 481 -17.16 -19.92 3.85
N TRP A 482 -17.93 -21.01 3.91
CA TRP A 482 -18.85 -21.37 2.82
C TRP A 482 -19.86 -20.23 2.55
N PHE A 483 -20.24 -20.04 1.28
CA PHE A 483 -21.19 -18.98 0.87
C PHE A 483 -22.49 -18.94 1.71
N ASP A 484 -22.99 -20.10 2.12
CA ASP A 484 -24.19 -20.28 2.95
C ASP A 484 -23.90 -20.61 4.42
N GLY A 485 -22.62 -20.69 4.80
CA GLY A 485 -22.18 -21.07 6.15
C GLY A 485 -22.15 -19.91 7.14
N SER A 486 -22.02 -20.22 8.43
CA SER A 486 -21.78 -19.26 9.50
C SER A 486 -20.43 -19.51 10.17
N TYR A 487 -19.73 -18.43 10.52
CA TYR A 487 -18.55 -18.49 11.36
C TYR A 487 -18.92 -18.79 12.82
N PRO A 488 -18.05 -19.43 13.63
CA PRO A 488 -16.72 -19.97 13.29
C PRO A 488 -16.76 -21.45 12.88
N VAL A 489 -17.89 -21.97 12.41
CA VAL A 489 -18.07 -23.42 12.27
C VAL A 489 -17.97 -23.90 10.82
N ASP A 490 -18.47 -23.13 9.85
CA ASP A 490 -18.64 -23.57 8.47
C ASP A 490 -17.47 -23.19 7.55
N TRP A 491 -16.25 -23.51 8.00
CA TRP A 491 -15.03 -23.29 7.23
C TRP A 491 -14.94 -24.18 5.98
N CYS A 492 -14.42 -23.63 4.88
CA CYS A 492 -14.09 -24.39 3.68
C CYS A 492 -12.91 -25.36 3.90
N GLY A 493 -12.02 -25.03 4.83
CA GLY A 493 -10.84 -25.81 5.20
C GLY A 493 -9.53 -25.20 4.71
N GLY A 494 -9.58 -24.33 3.70
CA GLY A 494 -8.49 -23.42 3.34
C GLY A 494 -7.20 -24.12 2.95
N VAL A 495 -6.07 -23.51 3.26
CA VAL A 495 -4.73 -24.09 3.07
C VAL A 495 -3.77 -23.55 4.13
N ASN A 496 -2.78 -24.36 4.54
CA ASN A 496 -1.75 -23.94 5.48
C ASN A 496 -0.37 -24.41 4.99
N VAL A 497 0.69 -23.91 5.65
CA VAL A 497 2.09 -24.18 5.27
C VAL A 497 2.43 -25.68 5.17
N TYR A 498 1.75 -26.56 5.90
CA TYR A 498 2.00 -28.01 5.82
C TYR A 498 1.47 -28.66 4.55
N TYR A 499 0.57 -27.98 3.82
CA TYR A 499 0.10 -28.40 2.50
C TYR A 499 0.98 -27.87 1.38
N PHE A 500 1.91 -26.93 1.64
CA PHE A 500 2.79 -26.38 0.60
C PHE A 500 3.65 -27.43 -0.10
N PRO A 501 4.13 -28.52 0.52
CA PRO A 501 4.78 -29.61 -0.21
C PRO A 501 3.94 -30.23 -1.34
N LEU A 502 2.60 -30.13 -1.28
CA LEU A 502 1.69 -30.62 -2.33
C LEU A 502 1.55 -29.63 -3.50
N ILE A 503 2.02 -28.40 -3.36
CA ILE A 503 2.08 -27.42 -4.44
C ILE A 503 3.30 -27.75 -5.30
N ASN A 504 3.10 -28.34 -6.48
CA ASN A 504 4.18 -28.85 -7.33
C ASN A 504 4.21 -28.19 -8.72
N ASN A 505 4.12 -26.86 -8.75
CA ASN A 505 4.10 -26.05 -9.98
C ASN A 505 5.47 -25.79 -10.61
N GLN A 506 6.57 -26.30 -10.04
CA GLN A 506 7.93 -26.16 -10.59
C GLN A 506 8.24 -24.67 -10.88
N ASP A 507 8.66 -24.33 -12.11
CA ASP A 507 8.99 -22.95 -12.50
C ASP A 507 7.77 -22.10 -12.92
N LYS A 508 6.54 -22.62 -12.78
CA LYS A 508 5.29 -21.90 -13.07
C LYS A 508 4.86 -21.05 -11.87
N LEU A 509 5.66 -20.04 -11.56
CA LEU A 509 5.58 -19.31 -10.30
C LEU A 509 4.67 -18.08 -10.40
N PRO A 510 3.47 -18.06 -9.78
CA PRO A 510 2.60 -16.89 -9.77
C PRO A 510 3.12 -15.79 -8.85
N VAL A 511 2.67 -14.56 -9.09
CA VAL A 511 2.57 -13.53 -8.05
C VAL A 511 1.31 -13.79 -7.24
N VAL A 512 1.42 -13.83 -5.91
CA VAL A 512 0.32 -14.19 -5.02
C VAL A 512 -0.05 -13.02 -4.11
N VAL A 513 -1.26 -12.49 -4.23
CA VAL A 513 -1.82 -11.53 -3.27
C VAL A 513 -2.62 -12.30 -2.23
N VAL A 514 -2.40 -12.00 -0.95
CA VAL A 514 -3.03 -12.73 0.17
C VAL A 514 -3.76 -11.77 1.09
N GLY A 515 -5.08 -11.72 0.94
CA GLY A 515 -6.02 -11.08 1.85
C GLY A 515 -6.36 -11.98 3.02
N GLY A 516 -5.93 -11.54 4.21
CA GLY A 516 -6.12 -12.24 5.47
C GLY A 516 -5.16 -11.75 6.54
N CYS A 517 -5.60 -11.84 7.80
CA CYS A 517 -4.77 -11.43 8.94
C CYS A 517 -3.46 -12.22 9.05
N HIS A 518 -2.38 -11.52 9.38
CA HIS A 518 -1.08 -12.08 9.78
C HIS A 518 -0.39 -13.00 8.76
N ASN A 519 -0.90 -13.17 7.53
CA ASN A 519 -0.29 -14.08 6.55
C ASN A 519 1.13 -13.67 6.15
N GLY A 520 1.46 -12.37 6.30
CA GLY A 520 2.78 -11.79 6.06
C GLY A 520 3.65 -11.61 7.31
N ILE A 521 3.31 -12.15 8.48
CA ILE A 521 4.08 -11.92 9.72
C ILE A 521 5.44 -12.66 9.74
N TYR A 522 6.48 -12.07 9.14
CA TYR A 522 7.76 -12.75 8.89
C TYR A 522 8.74 -12.77 10.08
N ASN A 523 8.32 -12.29 11.24
CA ASN A 523 9.03 -12.35 12.52
C ASN A 523 8.66 -13.58 13.37
N ILE A 524 8.17 -14.66 12.74
CA ILE A 524 7.82 -15.90 13.45
C ILE A 524 8.97 -16.89 13.52
N THR A 525 8.90 -17.76 14.54
CA THR A 525 9.81 -18.89 14.72
C THR A 525 9.04 -20.12 15.17
N PHE A 526 9.61 -21.31 14.95
CA PHE A 526 9.00 -22.58 15.32
C PHE A 526 8.57 -22.63 16.80
N LEU A 527 9.46 -22.25 17.72
CA LEU A 527 9.13 -22.21 19.15
C LEU A 527 8.22 -21.03 19.49
N GLY A 528 8.38 -19.89 18.80
CA GLY A 528 7.52 -18.73 18.98
C GLY A 528 6.05 -19.04 18.72
N THR A 529 5.73 -19.70 17.61
CA THR A 529 4.34 -20.08 17.30
C THR A 529 3.86 -21.31 18.07
N LEU A 530 4.74 -22.25 18.41
CA LEU A 530 4.37 -23.38 19.28
C LEU A 530 3.94 -22.92 20.68
N LEU A 531 4.58 -21.88 21.20
CA LEU A 531 4.31 -21.31 22.53
C LEU A 531 3.29 -20.17 22.50
N ASP A 532 2.76 -19.83 21.32
CA ASP A 532 1.74 -18.82 21.19
C ASP A 532 0.43 -19.27 21.84
N LYS A 533 -0.35 -18.32 22.33
CA LYS A 533 -1.61 -18.63 23.01
C LYS A 533 -2.71 -18.81 21.97
N SER A 534 -3.34 -19.98 21.93
CA SER A 534 -4.44 -20.29 21.00
C SER A 534 -5.72 -19.49 21.24
N GLU A 535 -5.90 -18.90 22.43
CA GLU A 535 -7.13 -18.20 22.80
C GLU A 535 -6.86 -16.73 23.14
N GLY A 536 -7.47 -15.84 22.34
CA GLY A 536 -7.78 -14.46 22.72
C GLY A 536 -6.64 -13.48 22.91
N ASN A 537 -5.38 -13.89 22.78
CA ASN A 537 -4.17 -13.05 22.95
C ASN A 537 -2.92 -13.61 22.23
N GLY A 538 -3.12 -14.40 21.18
CA GLY A 538 -2.00 -15.00 20.42
C GLY A 538 -1.38 -13.99 19.47
N ARG A 539 -0.07 -13.80 19.54
CA ARG A 539 0.68 -12.84 18.72
C ARG A 539 0.70 -13.22 17.22
N TYR A 540 0.56 -14.52 16.95
CA TYR A 540 0.67 -15.09 15.60
C TYR A 540 -0.64 -15.73 15.13
N PHE A 541 -1.67 -15.72 16.00
CA PHE A 541 -2.96 -16.38 15.77
C PHE A 541 -2.79 -17.88 15.43
N CYS A 542 -1.74 -18.50 15.96
CA CYS A 542 -1.47 -19.91 15.75
C CYS A 542 -0.68 -20.53 16.92
N ALA A 543 -1.24 -21.55 17.57
CA ALA A 543 -0.54 -22.36 18.58
C ALA A 543 0.05 -23.64 17.95
N VAL A 544 0.68 -23.46 16.78
CA VAL A 544 1.11 -24.55 15.89
C VAL A 544 2.53 -24.23 15.42
N PRO A 545 3.48 -25.20 15.46
CA PRO A 545 4.87 -24.92 15.15
C PRO A 545 5.09 -24.59 13.68
N SER A 546 5.41 -23.33 13.36
CA SER A 546 5.66 -22.85 12.00
C SER A 546 6.96 -22.04 11.97
N PRO A 547 7.96 -22.46 11.16
CA PRO A 547 9.23 -21.74 11.05
C PRO A 547 9.18 -20.53 10.10
N MET A 548 8.05 -20.31 9.43
CA MET A 548 7.86 -19.27 8.41
C MET A 548 6.38 -18.91 8.26
N CYS A 549 6.08 -17.68 7.88
CA CYS A 549 4.70 -17.26 7.63
C CYS A 549 4.17 -17.78 6.29
N PHE A 550 2.86 -17.72 6.12
CA PHE A 550 2.15 -18.20 4.94
C PHE A 550 2.71 -17.58 3.65
N SER A 551 2.78 -16.25 3.58
CA SER A 551 3.21 -15.53 2.38
C SER A 551 4.68 -15.79 2.05
N TRP A 552 5.59 -15.72 3.03
CA TRP A 552 7.00 -16.05 2.80
C TRP A 552 7.20 -17.53 2.44
N GLY A 553 6.46 -18.43 3.08
CA GLY A 553 6.53 -19.86 2.84
C GLY A 553 6.25 -20.25 1.39
N LEU A 554 5.37 -19.51 0.72
CA LEU A 554 5.12 -19.69 -0.72
C LEU A 554 6.34 -19.30 -1.57
N VAL A 555 7.05 -18.23 -1.20
CA VAL A 555 8.20 -17.72 -1.97
C VAL A 555 9.46 -18.55 -1.72
N VAL A 556 9.76 -18.91 -0.48
CA VAL A 556 10.96 -19.68 -0.11
C VAL A 556 10.86 -21.18 -0.42
N LYS A 557 9.64 -21.68 -0.65
CA LYS A 557 9.43 -23.08 -1.02
C LYS A 557 10.29 -23.47 -2.24
N SER A 558 11.02 -24.56 -2.07
CA SER A 558 11.76 -25.18 -3.17
C SER A 558 10.81 -25.89 -4.15
N HIS A 559 11.20 -25.88 -5.43
CA HIS A 559 10.52 -26.57 -6.54
C HIS A 559 9.03 -26.20 -6.72
N GLY A 560 8.68 -24.94 -6.52
CA GLY A 560 7.32 -24.45 -6.72
C GLY A 560 7.01 -23.23 -5.85
N GLY A 561 5.74 -23.10 -5.48
CA GLY A 561 5.23 -21.98 -4.70
C GLY A 561 5.02 -20.74 -5.57
N ALA A 562 5.49 -19.57 -5.11
CA ALA A 562 5.29 -18.27 -5.75
C ALA A 562 6.61 -17.63 -6.16
N ILE A 563 6.58 -16.69 -7.12
CA ILE A 563 7.75 -15.83 -7.40
C ILE A 563 7.82 -14.64 -6.44
N ALA A 564 6.65 -14.18 -6.00
CA ALA A 564 6.45 -13.10 -5.05
C ALA A 564 5.11 -13.29 -4.35
N SER A 565 4.99 -12.73 -3.15
CA SER A 565 3.72 -12.69 -2.43
C SER A 565 3.54 -11.41 -1.64
N THR A 566 2.30 -11.04 -1.36
CA THR A 566 1.96 -10.04 -0.33
C THR A 566 1.29 -10.69 0.86
N GLY A 567 1.11 -9.95 1.95
CA GLY A 567 0.23 -10.32 3.05
C GLY A 567 0.40 -9.41 4.25
N ASP A 568 -0.61 -9.37 5.10
CA ASP A 568 -0.63 -8.48 6.26
C ASP A 568 0.26 -9.04 7.37
N THR A 569 1.07 -8.18 7.96
CA THR A 569 1.95 -8.50 9.10
C THR A 569 1.24 -8.39 10.45
N GLY A 570 0.04 -7.80 10.46
CA GLY A 570 -0.88 -7.70 11.60
C GLY A 570 -2.30 -8.04 11.15
N PHE A 571 -3.31 -7.40 11.74
CA PHE A 571 -4.69 -7.54 11.26
C PHE A 571 -4.89 -6.97 9.85
N GLY A 572 -5.46 -7.77 8.96
CA GLY A 572 -6.15 -7.17 7.82
C GLY A 572 -7.52 -6.66 8.25
N GLN A 573 -8.03 -5.61 7.63
CA GLN A 573 -9.35 -5.05 7.96
C GLN A 573 -10.12 -4.70 6.69
N SER A 574 -11.44 -4.74 6.77
CA SER A 574 -12.35 -4.22 5.73
C SER A 574 -13.65 -3.72 6.35
N ASP A 575 -14.36 -2.85 5.63
CA ASP A 575 -15.75 -2.53 5.94
C ASP A 575 -16.65 -3.71 5.58
N VAL A 576 -17.42 -4.20 6.54
CA VAL A 576 -18.37 -5.32 6.37
C VAL A 576 -19.43 -5.01 5.32
N ASN A 577 -19.73 -3.72 5.10
CA ASN A 577 -20.72 -3.30 4.10
C ASN A 577 -20.14 -3.12 2.69
N ASN A 578 -18.83 -2.94 2.54
CA ASN A 578 -18.15 -2.79 1.26
C ASN A 578 -16.74 -3.41 1.34
N PRO A 579 -16.54 -4.58 0.70
CA PRO A 579 -15.30 -5.33 0.87
C PRO A 579 -14.11 -4.70 0.14
N ASN A 580 -14.32 -3.82 -0.84
CA ASN A 580 -13.22 -3.13 -1.53
C ASN A 580 -12.77 -1.89 -0.75
N THR A 581 -12.35 -2.09 0.49
CA THR A 581 -11.89 -1.05 1.42
C THR A 581 -10.70 -1.58 2.24
N LEU A 582 -9.91 -0.68 2.82
CA LEU A 582 -8.80 -1.01 3.73
C LEU A 582 -7.84 -2.06 3.10
N SER A 583 -7.58 -3.21 3.74
CA SER A 583 -6.65 -4.24 3.24
C SER A 583 -7.02 -4.73 1.83
N ALA A 584 -8.25 -5.23 1.65
CA ALA A 584 -8.73 -5.68 0.34
C ALA A 584 -8.73 -4.55 -0.71
N GLY A 585 -8.91 -3.29 -0.29
CA GLY A 585 -8.75 -2.12 -1.16
C GLY A 585 -7.30 -1.98 -1.70
N LEU A 586 -6.29 -2.20 -0.86
CA LEU A 586 -4.87 -2.19 -1.26
C LEU A 586 -4.56 -3.36 -2.20
N GLU A 587 -5.06 -4.55 -1.86
CA GLU A 587 -4.88 -5.80 -2.61
C GLU A 587 -5.49 -5.72 -4.02
N VAL A 588 -6.73 -5.26 -4.13
CA VAL A 588 -7.40 -5.03 -5.42
C VAL A 588 -6.70 -3.90 -6.19
N ASN A 589 -6.24 -2.84 -5.52
CA ASN A 589 -5.49 -1.76 -6.16
C ASN A 589 -4.18 -2.27 -6.78
N PHE A 590 -3.51 -3.27 -6.21
CA PHE A 590 -2.32 -3.89 -6.82
C PHE A 590 -2.60 -4.35 -8.26
N PHE A 591 -3.70 -5.06 -8.45
CA PHE A 591 -4.13 -5.54 -9.76
C PHE A 591 -4.66 -4.42 -10.64
N TRP A 592 -5.29 -3.40 -10.05
CA TRP A 592 -5.69 -2.18 -10.77
C TRP A 592 -4.48 -1.46 -11.36
N GLU A 593 -3.40 -1.27 -10.61
CA GLU A 593 -2.20 -0.59 -11.12
C GLU A 593 -1.58 -1.33 -12.31
N ILE A 594 -1.57 -2.66 -12.26
CA ILE A 594 -1.10 -3.49 -13.37
C ILE A 594 -2.06 -3.37 -14.57
N GLY A 595 -3.37 -3.53 -14.33
CA GLY A 595 -4.40 -3.58 -15.36
C GLY A 595 -4.73 -2.24 -16.02
N ASN A 596 -4.75 -1.17 -15.25
CA ASN A 596 -5.25 0.13 -15.70
C ASN A 596 -4.14 1.15 -15.92
N ASN A 597 -3.05 1.08 -15.12
CA ASN A 597 -1.88 1.94 -15.28
C ASN A 597 -0.71 1.25 -16.01
N SER A 598 -0.90 0.00 -16.45
CA SER A 598 0.12 -0.79 -17.16
C SER A 598 1.45 -0.89 -16.39
N VAL A 599 1.39 -0.91 -15.05
CA VAL A 599 2.58 -1.08 -14.22
C VAL A 599 3.16 -2.47 -14.46
N THR A 600 4.48 -2.56 -14.67
CA THR A 600 5.14 -3.80 -15.09
C THR A 600 6.17 -4.35 -14.11
N ASN A 601 6.44 -3.66 -13.00
CA ASN A 601 7.39 -4.09 -11.98
C ASN A 601 6.67 -4.31 -10.65
N LEU A 602 7.07 -5.35 -9.92
CA LEU A 602 6.40 -5.85 -8.72
C LEU A 602 6.23 -4.77 -7.63
N ALA A 603 7.33 -4.20 -7.12
CA ALA A 603 7.24 -3.24 -6.02
C ALA A 603 6.71 -1.87 -6.45
N ASN A 604 6.77 -1.56 -7.76
CA ASN A 604 6.09 -0.39 -8.31
C ASN A 604 4.57 -0.54 -8.20
N ALA A 605 4.01 -1.69 -8.60
CA ALA A 605 2.56 -1.94 -8.49
C ALA A 605 2.09 -1.87 -7.03
N HIS A 606 2.85 -2.45 -6.10
CA HIS A 606 2.57 -2.37 -4.65
C HIS A 606 2.59 -0.93 -4.13
N SER A 607 3.63 -0.17 -4.46
CA SER A 607 3.79 1.20 -3.97
C SER A 607 2.79 2.18 -4.58
N GLN A 608 2.43 1.98 -5.86
CA GLN A 608 1.38 2.76 -6.51
C GLN A 608 -0.01 2.42 -5.96
N ALA A 609 -0.27 1.15 -5.61
CA ALA A 609 -1.52 0.76 -4.96
C ALA A 609 -1.72 1.46 -3.60
N ILE A 610 -0.65 1.56 -2.79
CA ILE A 610 -0.63 2.36 -1.55
C ILE A 610 -0.88 3.84 -1.87
N THR A 611 -0.12 4.41 -2.80
CA THR A 611 -0.23 5.83 -3.18
C THR A 611 -1.64 6.18 -3.67
N LYS A 612 -2.24 5.32 -4.50
CA LYS A 612 -3.61 5.43 -4.97
C LYS A 612 -4.60 5.42 -3.81
N TYR A 613 -4.47 4.46 -2.89
CA TYR A 613 -5.32 4.39 -1.72
C TYR A 613 -5.26 5.68 -0.89
N ILE A 614 -4.05 6.16 -0.57
CA ILE A 614 -3.85 7.40 0.18
C ILE A 614 -4.44 8.61 -0.55
N ASN A 615 -4.31 8.68 -1.88
CA ASN A 615 -4.80 9.78 -2.71
C ASN A 615 -6.32 9.85 -2.83
N GLU A 616 -7.03 8.76 -2.53
CA GLU A 616 -8.48 8.64 -2.76
C GLU A 616 -9.30 8.58 -1.47
N HIS A 617 -8.67 8.29 -0.32
CA HIS A 617 -9.35 8.09 0.96
C HIS A 617 -8.87 9.06 2.04
N THR A 618 -9.72 9.33 3.02
CA THR A 618 -9.29 9.88 4.32
C THR A 618 -8.49 8.81 5.07
N ILE A 619 -7.40 9.20 5.72
CA ILE A 619 -6.53 8.26 6.42
C ILE A 619 -6.73 8.40 7.93
N HIS A 620 -7.40 7.42 8.52
CA HIS A 620 -7.52 7.25 9.96
C HIS A 620 -6.59 6.15 10.44
N GLN A 621 -6.66 5.81 11.74
CA GLN A 621 -5.75 4.86 12.35
C GLN A 621 -5.85 3.45 11.70
N SER A 622 -7.07 2.98 11.37
CA SER A 622 -7.27 1.70 10.68
C SER A 622 -6.67 1.70 9.28
N ASP A 623 -6.86 2.78 8.51
CA ASP A 623 -6.27 2.92 7.18
C ASP A 623 -4.73 2.90 7.26
N ALA A 624 -4.16 3.70 8.17
CA ALA A 624 -2.72 3.74 8.39
C ALA A 624 -2.17 2.38 8.85
N PHE A 625 -2.92 1.65 9.66
CA PHE A 625 -2.54 0.31 10.09
C PHE A 625 -2.50 -0.69 8.92
N CYS A 626 -3.55 -0.75 8.09
CA CYS A 626 -3.58 -1.60 6.89
C CYS A 626 -2.47 -1.23 5.88
N ILE A 627 -2.24 0.07 5.65
CA ILE A 627 -1.18 0.53 4.74
C ILE A 627 0.21 0.10 5.25
N THR A 628 0.47 0.28 6.55
CA THR A 628 1.80 0.00 7.12
C THR A 628 2.06 -1.49 7.29
N ASN A 629 1.02 -2.32 7.43
CA ASN A 629 1.19 -3.74 7.69
C ASN A 629 1.21 -4.62 6.42
N TRP A 630 0.83 -4.07 5.26
CA TRP A 630 0.82 -4.79 3.99
C TRP A 630 2.25 -5.00 3.45
N GLN A 631 2.78 -6.21 3.61
CA GLN A 631 4.17 -6.53 3.31
C GLN A 631 4.33 -7.18 1.94
N LEU A 632 5.35 -6.75 1.20
CA LEU A 632 5.77 -7.36 -0.06
C LEU A 632 6.98 -8.29 0.12
N PHE A 633 6.85 -9.53 -0.34
CA PHE A 633 7.91 -10.52 -0.43
C PHE A 633 8.30 -10.77 -1.89
N GLY A 634 9.57 -10.57 -2.21
CA GLY A 634 10.08 -10.80 -3.57
C GLY A 634 11.24 -9.88 -3.94
N ASP A 635 11.58 -9.88 -5.22
CA ASP A 635 12.51 -8.93 -5.81
C ASP A 635 11.74 -7.66 -6.22
N PRO A 636 12.10 -6.48 -5.70
CA PRO A 636 11.36 -5.25 -5.95
C PRO A 636 11.38 -4.83 -7.43
N SER A 637 12.46 -5.16 -8.13
CA SER A 637 12.65 -4.86 -9.55
C SER A 637 12.03 -5.91 -10.48
N LEU A 638 11.47 -7.00 -9.94
CA LEU A 638 10.94 -8.13 -10.71
C LEU A 638 10.03 -7.64 -11.84
N LYS A 639 10.40 -7.97 -13.08
CA LYS A 639 9.55 -7.71 -14.24
C LYS A 639 8.40 -8.72 -14.24
N LEU A 640 7.16 -8.27 -14.14
CA LEU A 640 5.99 -9.13 -14.18
C LEU A 640 5.97 -9.93 -15.49
N GLY A 641 6.00 -11.26 -15.39
CA GLY A 641 6.07 -12.17 -16.52
C GLY A 641 7.46 -12.31 -17.16
N GLY A 642 8.50 -11.66 -16.64
CA GLY A 642 9.91 -11.76 -17.07
C GLY A 642 10.28 -10.93 -18.31
N TYR A 643 11.52 -11.04 -18.78
CA TYR A 643 12.03 -10.25 -19.90
C TYR A 643 11.84 -10.97 -21.24
N SER A 644 11.21 -10.30 -22.20
CA SER A 644 11.23 -10.75 -23.59
C SER A 644 12.67 -10.78 -24.11
N SER A 645 12.99 -11.81 -24.89
CA SER A 645 14.27 -11.98 -25.59
C SER A 645 14.51 -10.91 -26.65
#